data_AF-A0A9P1I7R3-F1
#
_entry.id   AF-A0A9P1I7R3-F1
#
_cell.length_a   1.000
_cell.length_b   1.000
_cell.length_c   1.000
_cell.angle_alpha   90.00
_cell.angle_beta   90.00
_cell.angle_gamma   90.00
#
_symmetry.space_group_name_H-M   'P 1'
#
loop_
_entity.id
_entity.type
_entity.pdbx_description
1 polymer ?
#
loop_
_entity_poly.entity_id
_entity_poly.type
_entity_poly.pdbx_seq_one_letter_code
_entity_poly.pdbx_strand_id
1 'polypeptide(L)'
;MRVFLNFLIYLILLTGFWAIFRFFWEKSENFDKKEKSLKIIDNLGISCEKILQVGEKIDEHELNLTFDSRKIEDQILYSTNRCAKIHELFDFAEKTGSAEEADFPLAYGILAYKEIIQVLFMLSAFYQPQNVYCIAVGENSGTLFKFLLDDLTTCWPNVHFLSRPPIHWGSHEIINSAYSCLEFLARLKNDWKYFQYLSGVDAPLKSNLEMVRILRQLNGSANFELKPYPEGRLRGKALSDSPLPLFKSSLSALVPRASANAMSQSNIPRDLLAFLKNTGIADESFWATMFANRKRFAIPASIDGNATTLSAPQQTPYISRYQLWEMRKAECRNYLSSGSCVFGVEDVARIITRRELVAHKFYLRSQPAAYFCVLREIRRRQAENDLSLQALLYEERRCEFDGVDLLKALGPVQYNLTQLLFENGAFKYDKEVSPLPQDSHTHLLQPWEYNIEFIRLKLIDVDEPKEQMMIVAEITQEWYDPRLEWDLKEHQNIETMYWRLEKVWSPPFVVYTASEVVEFRDQNFRMVKVFYSGSLKAHIPLKITTNCKLNMTNFPFDHQICEIRAGIPTMDSHIYKLFTSLRPELLDFCENVGNSAWEIVNITAGTESIRGYDFMGVNVQVAVLKLHLKRNPVYYLYMIVLPTFIINSISIAGVFLKNTNKMERLTVGLTHIMTMTFILGIIADKLPKTEDVPLLGKFVIFSLFIMICAMTVSTYLKRISGFVGGKLEGVRSKFG
;
A
#
# COMPACT_ATOMS: atom_id res chain seq x y z
N MET A 1 45.25 36.82 27.96
CA MET A 1 45.90 36.16 26.80
C MET A 1 45.73 34.63 26.77
N ARG A 2 46.13 33.88 27.81
CA ARG A 2 46.05 32.39 27.84
C ARG A 2 44.63 31.79 27.75
N VAL A 3 43.66 32.41 28.45
CA VAL A 3 42.25 32.00 28.39
C VAL A 3 41.65 32.30 27.01
N PHE A 4 42.05 33.42 26.41
CA PHE A 4 41.58 33.86 25.10
C PHE A 4 42.09 32.95 23.97
N LEU A 5 43.37 32.54 24.01
CA LEU A 5 43.95 31.63 23.02
C LEU A 5 43.34 30.22 23.09
N ASN A 6 43.12 29.68 24.30
CA ASN A 6 42.44 28.39 24.48
C ASN A 6 40.99 28.43 23.99
N PHE A 7 40.29 29.55 24.25
CA PHE A 7 38.92 29.74 23.81
C PHE A 7 38.83 29.85 22.27
N LEU A 8 39.77 30.55 21.63
CA LEU A 8 39.84 30.67 20.18
C LEU A 8 40.08 29.32 19.49
N ILE A 9 41.03 28.52 19.99
CA ILE A 9 41.34 27.17 19.46
C ILE A 9 40.15 26.22 19.67
N TYR A 10 39.52 26.27 20.84
CA TYR A 10 38.28 25.54 21.10
C TYR A 10 37.19 25.89 20.08
N LEU A 11 36.97 27.18 19.81
CA LEU A 11 35.96 27.65 18.88
C LEU A 11 36.24 27.18 17.44
N ILE A 12 37.51 27.20 17.00
CA ILE A 12 37.91 26.74 15.67
C ILE A 12 37.67 25.23 15.50
N LEU A 13 38.04 24.42 16.50
CA LEU A 13 37.81 22.97 16.46
C LEU A 13 36.32 22.61 16.50
N LEU A 14 35.54 23.32 17.32
CA LEU A 14 34.10 23.12 17.44
C LEU A 14 33.35 23.53 16.16
N THR A 15 33.73 24.66 15.54
CA THR A 15 33.10 25.17 14.31
C THR A 15 33.42 24.29 13.10
N GLY A 16 34.66 23.82 12.97
CA GLY A 16 35.04 22.87 11.92
C GLY A 16 34.27 21.55 12.04
N PHE A 17 34.08 21.05 13.26
CA PHE A 17 33.34 19.81 13.50
C PHE A 17 31.82 19.98 13.33
N TRP A 18 31.27 21.13 13.75
CA TRP A 18 29.87 21.48 13.53
C TRP A 18 29.52 21.63 12.04
N ALA A 19 30.43 22.16 11.22
CA ALA A 19 30.24 22.22 9.77
C ALA A 19 30.11 20.82 9.13
N ILE A 20 30.88 19.85 9.62
CA ILE A 20 30.81 18.46 9.15
C ILE A 20 29.50 17.80 9.60
N PHE A 21 29.11 17.98 10.87
CA PHE A 21 27.81 17.48 11.35
C PHE A 21 26.65 18.10 10.55
N ARG A 22 26.70 19.40 10.29
CA ARG A 22 25.71 20.10 9.47
C ARG A 22 25.63 19.53 8.06
N PHE A 23 26.76 19.20 7.43
CA PHE A 23 26.77 18.54 6.12
C PHE A 23 26.01 17.20 6.13
N PHE A 24 26.22 16.37 7.14
CA PHE A 24 25.48 15.11 7.30
C PHE A 24 23.99 15.34 7.61
N TRP A 25 23.67 16.33 8.45
CA TRP A 25 22.31 16.67 8.88
C TRP A 25 21.46 17.30 7.77
N GLU A 26 22.02 18.24 7.01
CA GLU A 26 21.33 18.91 5.89
C GLU A 26 21.02 17.92 4.76
N LYS A 27 21.88 16.92 4.57
CA LYS A 27 21.61 15.80 3.66
C LYS A 27 20.49 14.87 4.18
N SER A 28 20.24 14.85 5.49
CA SER A 28 19.15 14.12 6.15
C SER A 28 17.80 14.84 6.06
N GLU A 29 17.77 16.16 6.28
CA GLU A 29 16.52 16.94 6.26
C GLU A 29 15.84 16.92 4.88
N ASN A 30 16.62 16.78 3.81
CA ASN A 30 16.09 16.56 2.47
C ASN A 30 15.44 15.17 2.29
N PHE A 31 15.72 14.21 3.18
CA PHE A 31 15.12 12.88 3.21
C PHE A 31 13.85 12.85 4.09
N ASP A 32 13.89 13.53 5.24
CA ASP A 32 12.87 13.47 6.32
C ASP A 32 11.57 14.28 6.01
N LYS A 33 11.60 15.16 5.00
CA LYS A 33 10.40 15.91 4.56
C LYS A 33 9.32 15.03 3.89
N LYS A 34 9.60 13.76 3.60
CA LYS A 34 8.67 12.85 2.92
C LYS A 34 7.80 12.01 3.89
N GLU A 35 8.04 12.00 5.21
CA GLU A 35 7.50 10.97 6.14
C GLU A 35 6.72 11.49 7.39
N LYS A 36 6.33 12.77 7.45
CA LYS A 36 5.64 13.34 8.63
C LYS A 36 4.11 13.41 8.47
N SER A 37 3.41 12.30 8.70
CA SER A 37 1.95 12.35 8.92
C SER A 37 1.38 11.10 9.62
N LEU A 38 1.42 10.98 10.97
CA LEU A 38 0.50 10.07 11.73
C LEU A 38 0.49 10.15 13.30
N LYS A 39 0.76 11.31 13.92
CA LYS A 39 1.07 11.45 15.37
C LYS A 39 0.11 10.82 16.41
N ILE A 40 -1.20 10.71 16.19
CA ILE A 40 -2.11 10.09 17.19
C ILE A 40 -2.13 8.57 17.10
N ILE A 41 -2.14 8.04 15.88
CA ILE A 41 -2.16 6.60 15.62
C ILE A 41 -0.82 6.00 16.08
N ASP A 42 0.29 6.70 15.84
CA ASP A 42 1.63 6.28 16.26
C ASP A 42 1.77 6.19 17.79
N ASN A 43 1.11 7.10 18.53
CA ASN A 43 1.15 7.13 19.99
C ASN A 43 0.37 5.98 20.66
N LEU A 44 -0.48 5.26 19.92
CA LEU A 44 -1.23 4.11 20.44
C LEU A 44 -0.41 2.81 20.46
N GLY A 45 0.80 2.80 19.87
CA GLY A 45 1.69 1.63 19.90
C GLY A 45 1.16 0.41 19.13
N ILE A 46 0.25 0.61 18.18
CA ILE A 46 -0.40 -0.47 17.43
C ILE A 46 0.51 -0.96 16.30
N SER A 47 0.84 -2.25 16.28
CA SER A 47 1.53 -2.87 15.14
C SER A 47 0.54 -3.30 14.07
N CYS A 48 0.28 -2.42 13.11
CA CYS A 48 -0.63 -2.71 12.02
C CYS A 48 -0.05 -3.68 10.98
N GLU A 49 1.28 -3.82 10.92
CA GLU A 49 1.95 -4.70 9.97
C GLU A 49 1.55 -6.16 10.19
N LYS A 50 1.44 -6.60 11.45
CA LYS A 50 0.98 -7.95 11.81
C LYS A 50 -0.51 -8.15 11.53
N ILE A 51 -1.34 -7.14 11.86
CA ILE A 51 -2.80 -7.17 11.69
C ILE A 51 -3.20 -7.28 10.21
N LEU A 52 -2.40 -6.70 9.31
CA LEU A 52 -2.66 -6.70 7.87
C LEU A 52 -2.22 -8.00 7.18
N GLN A 53 -1.41 -8.84 7.82
CA GLN A 53 -0.95 -10.12 7.27
C GLN A 53 -1.87 -11.28 7.66
N VAL A 54 -2.25 -12.10 6.68
CA VAL A 54 -3.13 -13.27 6.91
C VAL A 54 -2.32 -14.39 7.57
N GLY A 55 -2.76 -14.83 8.76
CA GLY A 55 -2.21 -16.02 9.44
C GLY A 55 -1.11 -15.73 10.46
N GLU A 56 -0.73 -14.47 10.66
CA GLU A 56 0.14 -14.10 11.78
C GLU A 56 -0.59 -14.12 13.12
N LYS A 57 0.15 -14.41 14.19
CA LYS A 57 -0.38 -14.38 15.56
C LYS A 57 -0.50 -12.94 16.02
N ILE A 58 -1.73 -12.51 16.28
CA ILE A 58 -2.04 -11.17 16.82
C ILE A 58 -1.65 -11.14 18.31
N ASP A 59 -1.03 -10.04 18.77
CA ASP A 59 -0.66 -9.93 20.18
C ASP A 59 -1.91 -9.66 21.05
N GLU A 60 -1.85 -10.08 22.31
CA GLU A 60 -2.98 -9.92 23.24
C GLU A 60 -3.25 -8.44 23.56
N HIS A 61 -2.25 -7.59 23.36
CA HIS A 61 -2.35 -6.14 23.55
C HIS A 61 -3.37 -5.51 22.60
N GLU A 62 -3.36 -5.84 21.30
CA GLU A 62 -4.26 -5.23 20.32
C GLU A 62 -5.71 -5.68 20.51
N LEU A 63 -5.91 -6.93 20.97
CA LEU A 63 -7.23 -7.47 21.29
C LEU A 63 -7.87 -6.78 22.50
N ASN A 64 -7.05 -6.39 23.50
CA ASN A 64 -7.49 -5.79 24.75
C ASN A 64 -7.32 -4.26 24.79
N LEU A 65 -6.89 -3.63 23.70
CA LEU A 65 -6.71 -2.19 23.61
C LEU A 65 -8.03 -1.45 23.87
N THR A 66 -7.98 -0.44 24.72
CA THR A 66 -9.13 0.44 24.99
C THR A 66 -8.83 1.85 24.52
N PHE A 67 -9.84 2.52 23.96
CA PHE A 67 -9.72 3.88 23.47
C PHE A 67 -10.66 4.80 24.24
N ASP A 68 -10.08 5.74 24.99
CA ASP A 68 -10.81 6.72 25.77
C ASP A 68 -11.04 8.00 24.93
N SER A 69 -12.25 8.14 24.39
CA SER A 69 -12.65 9.29 23.59
C SER A 69 -12.75 10.58 24.40
N ARG A 70 -12.96 10.50 25.72
CA ARG A 70 -13.21 11.69 26.57
C ARG A 70 -12.00 12.63 26.61
N LYS A 71 -10.79 12.07 26.66
CA LYS A 71 -9.56 12.88 26.64
C LYS A 71 -9.44 13.74 25.38
N ILE A 72 -9.91 13.22 24.25
CA ILE A 72 -9.90 13.95 22.98
C ILE A 72 -11.03 14.99 22.95
N GLU A 73 -12.21 14.63 23.44
CA GLU A 73 -13.33 15.57 23.61
C GLU A 73 -12.90 16.77 24.47
N ASP A 74 -12.26 16.53 25.61
CA ASP A 74 -11.75 17.57 26.50
C ASP A 74 -10.69 18.45 25.80
N GLN A 75 -9.75 17.85 25.07
CA GLN A 75 -8.74 18.61 24.32
C GLN A 75 -9.34 19.54 23.26
N ILE A 76 -10.43 19.13 22.62
CA ILE A 76 -11.15 19.95 21.63
C ILE A 76 -11.94 21.04 22.36
N LEU A 77 -12.69 20.68 23.39
CA LEU A 77 -13.56 21.57 24.14
C LEU A 77 -12.82 22.74 24.78
N TYR A 78 -11.69 22.45 25.43
CA TYR A 78 -10.88 23.45 26.15
C TYR A 78 -9.84 24.14 25.25
N SER A 79 -9.82 23.86 23.93
CA SER A 79 -8.95 24.56 22.99
C SER A 79 -9.44 25.99 22.72
N THR A 80 -8.50 26.93 22.59
CA THR A 80 -8.77 28.31 22.17
C THR A 80 -9.17 28.39 20.69
N ASN A 81 -8.63 27.51 19.85
CA ASN A 81 -9.01 27.37 18.44
C ASN A 81 -9.36 25.92 18.14
N ARG A 82 -10.66 25.63 18.11
CA ARG A 82 -11.17 24.26 17.93
C ARG A 82 -10.97 23.76 16.51
N CYS A 83 -11.13 24.59 15.49
CA CYS A 83 -10.86 24.20 14.10
C CYS A 83 -9.42 23.72 13.90
N ALA A 84 -8.45 24.52 14.34
CA ALA A 84 -7.04 24.14 14.24
C ALA A 84 -6.76 22.86 15.04
N LYS A 85 -7.40 22.70 16.21
CA LYS A 85 -7.23 21.51 17.04
C LYS A 85 -7.82 20.26 16.40
N ILE A 86 -9.02 20.33 15.83
CA ILE A 86 -9.63 19.20 15.10
C ILE A 86 -8.79 18.86 13.87
N HIS A 87 -8.31 19.87 13.14
CA HIS A 87 -7.43 19.67 12.00
C HIS A 87 -6.14 18.94 12.39
N GLU A 88 -5.48 19.39 13.47
CA GLU A 88 -4.26 18.77 14.01
C GLU A 88 -4.49 17.33 14.50
N LEU A 89 -5.58 17.09 15.24
CA LEU A 89 -5.81 15.80 15.88
C LEU A 89 -6.24 14.73 14.87
N PHE A 90 -7.12 15.08 13.94
CA PHE A 90 -7.72 14.11 13.02
C PHE A 90 -7.07 14.10 11.65
N ASP A 91 -6.12 15.01 11.36
CA ASP A 91 -5.32 15.04 10.14
C ASP A 91 -6.21 15.09 8.88
N PHE A 92 -6.99 16.17 8.80
CA PHE A 92 -7.84 16.46 7.64
C PHE A 92 -6.98 16.89 6.45
N ALA A 93 -7.36 16.45 5.24
CA ALA A 93 -6.65 16.84 4.02
C ALA A 93 -6.80 18.35 3.73
N GLU A 94 -5.69 19.09 3.69
CA GLU A 94 -5.70 20.54 3.39
C GLU A 94 -5.83 20.84 1.90
N LYS A 95 -5.32 19.94 1.05
CA LYS A 95 -5.23 20.11 -0.39
C LYS A 95 -5.73 18.86 -1.09
N THR A 96 -6.25 19.04 -2.29
CA THR A 96 -6.62 17.94 -3.17
C THR A 96 -5.38 17.12 -3.54
N GLY A 97 -5.46 15.80 -3.41
CA GLY A 97 -4.34 14.89 -3.65
C GLY A 97 -3.85 14.86 -5.10
N SER A 98 -4.75 15.01 -6.08
CA SER A 98 -4.43 14.95 -7.51
C SER A 98 -5.41 15.74 -8.38
N ALA A 99 -5.00 16.10 -9.60
CA ALA A 99 -5.89 16.73 -10.59
C ALA A 99 -7.08 15.83 -10.95
N GLU A 100 -6.87 14.51 -11.01
CA GLU A 100 -7.94 13.53 -11.27
C GLU A 100 -9.05 13.60 -10.20
N GLU A 101 -8.68 13.72 -8.93
CA GLU A 101 -9.64 13.87 -7.84
C GLU A 101 -10.34 15.23 -7.87
N ALA A 102 -9.62 16.30 -8.24
CA ALA A 102 -10.18 17.64 -8.38
C ALA A 102 -11.29 17.69 -9.45
N ASP A 103 -11.09 16.99 -10.56
CA ASP A 103 -12.02 16.95 -11.70
C ASP A 103 -13.23 16.02 -11.47
N PHE A 104 -13.20 15.18 -10.44
CA PHE A 104 -14.25 14.21 -10.14
C PHE A 104 -14.70 14.29 -8.67
N PRO A 105 -15.32 15.41 -8.24
CA PRO A 105 -15.72 15.57 -6.86
C PRO A 105 -16.85 14.60 -6.47
N LEU A 106 -16.78 14.07 -5.25
CA LEU A 106 -17.75 13.12 -4.69
C LEU A 106 -18.65 13.80 -3.67
N ALA A 107 -19.84 13.23 -3.47
CA ALA A 107 -20.83 13.67 -2.51
C ALA A 107 -21.11 12.56 -1.48
N TYR A 108 -21.12 12.92 -0.19
CA TYR A 108 -21.39 11.95 0.88
C TYR A 108 -22.57 12.40 1.75
N GLY A 109 -23.51 11.50 1.95
CA GLY A 109 -24.57 11.63 2.95
C GLY A 109 -24.22 10.81 4.19
N ILE A 110 -23.85 11.47 5.27
CA ILE A 110 -23.42 10.84 6.52
C ILE A 110 -24.57 10.91 7.53
N LEU A 111 -24.98 9.77 8.06
CA LEU A 111 -25.92 9.71 9.18
C LEU A 111 -25.15 9.45 10.47
N ALA A 112 -25.21 10.40 11.39
CA ALA A 112 -24.43 10.32 12.63
C ALA A 112 -25.26 10.81 13.82
N TYR A 113 -25.39 9.96 14.83
CA TYR A 113 -26.17 10.31 16.03
C TYR A 113 -25.55 9.83 17.35
N LYS A 114 -24.37 9.20 17.30
CA LYS A 114 -23.62 8.61 18.43
C LYS A 114 -22.11 8.88 18.25
N GLU A 115 -21.38 9.02 19.36
CA GLU A 115 -19.90 9.10 19.46
C GLU A 115 -19.22 10.05 18.43
N ILE A 116 -19.12 11.34 18.76
CA ILE A 116 -18.57 12.36 17.85
C ILE A 116 -17.12 12.08 17.43
N ILE A 117 -16.28 11.57 18.32
CA ILE A 117 -14.87 11.29 18.02
C ILE A 117 -14.73 10.24 16.91
N GLN A 118 -15.57 9.20 16.92
CA GLN A 118 -15.55 8.21 15.85
C GLN A 118 -16.02 8.82 14.52
N VAL A 119 -17.02 9.70 14.56
CA VAL A 119 -17.50 10.42 13.38
C VAL A 119 -16.42 11.34 12.82
N LEU A 120 -15.60 11.97 13.67
CA LEU A 120 -14.48 12.82 13.23
C LEU A 120 -13.36 12.01 12.58
N PHE A 121 -12.99 10.85 13.12
CA PHE A 121 -12.03 9.95 12.45
C PHE A 121 -12.56 9.44 11.11
N MET A 122 -13.84 9.06 11.06
CA MET A 122 -14.45 8.64 9.81
C MET A 122 -14.47 9.80 8.82
N LEU A 123 -14.94 10.97 9.24
CA LEU A 123 -14.99 12.15 8.38
C LEU A 123 -13.60 12.51 7.86
N SER A 124 -12.56 12.53 8.70
CA SER A 124 -11.21 12.83 8.24
C SER A 124 -10.64 11.80 7.26
N ALA A 125 -11.11 10.54 7.32
CA ALA A 125 -10.73 9.50 6.38
C ALA A 125 -11.37 9.68 4.99
N PHE A 126 -12.59 10.20 4.92
CA PHE A 126 -13.29 10.47 3.65
C PHE A 126 -13.12 11.91 3.16
N TYR A 127 -12.69 12.84 4.02
CA TYR A 127 -12.68 14.26 3.74
C TYR A 127 -11.65 14.61 2.68
N GLN A 128 -12.09 15.35 1.65
CA GLN A 128 -11.25 16.01 0.66
C GLN A 128 -11.82 17.40 0.34
N PRO A 129 -10.97 18.41 0.10
CA PRO A 129 -11.43 19.79 -0.12
C PRO A 129 -12.41 19.98 -1.28
N GLN A 130 -12.30 19.17 -2.34
CA GLN A 130 -13.16 19.27 -3.53
C GLN A 130 -14.50 18.55 -3.39
N ASN A 131 -14.60 17.59 -2.47
CA ASN A 131 -15.82 16.81 -2.24
C ASN A 131 -16.83 17.61 -1.41
N VAL A 132 -18.09 17.16 -1.38
CA VAL A 132 -19.17 17.79 -0.60
C VAL A 132 -19.82 16.81 0.36
N TYR A 133 -20.11 17.26 1.57
CA TYR A 133 -20.59 16.40 2.66
C TYR A 133 -21.88 16.97 3.25
N CYS A 134 -22.87 16.10 3.42
CA CYS A 134 -24.06 16.38 4.21
C CYS A 134 -24.12 15.43 5.40
N ILE A 135 -24.15 15.97 6.61
CA ILE A 135 -24.19 15.20 7.85
C ILE A 135 -25.56 15.40 8.49
N ALA A 136 -26.39 14.36 8.44
CA ALA A 136 -27.70 14.32 9.06
C ALA A 136 -27.60 13.86 10.51
N VAL A 137 -28.09 14.69 11.42
CA VAL A 137 -27.90 14.55 12.87
C VAL A 137 -29.24 14.47 13.58
N GLY A 138 -29.43 13.42 14.37
CA GLY A 138 -30.67 13.21 15.10
C GLY A 138 -30.79 14.15 16.29
N GLU A 139 -32.01 14.60 16.58
CA GLU A 139 -32.29 15.40 17.78
C GLU A 139 -31.96 14.67 19.09
N ASN A 140 -31.91 13.33 19.06
CA ASN A 140 -31.51 12.48 20.17
C ASN A 140 -29.98 12.42 20.41
N SER A 141 -29.17 13.13 19.61
CA SER A 141 -27.72 13.24 19.84
C SER A 141 -27.40 14.13 21.04
N GLY A 142 -26.31 13.80 21.75
CA GLY A 142 -25.86 14.58 22.90
C GLY A 142 -25.56 16.04 22.57
N THR A 143 -25.67 16.92 23.56
CA THR A 143 -25.41 18.37 23.40
C THR A 143 -24.01 18.65 22.88
N LEU A 144 -23.00 17.96 23.42
CA LEU A 144 -21.62 18.06 22.96
C LEU A 144 -21.47 17.68 21.48
N PHE A 145 -22.15 16.63 21.05
CA PHE A 145 -22.14 16.16 19.67
C PHE A 145 -22.62 17.27 18.73
N LYS A 146 -23.78 17.87 19.03
CA LYS A 146 -24.35 18.97 18.24
C LYS A 146 -23.47 20.22 18.26
N PHE A 147 -22.89 20.56 19.42
CA PHE A 147 -22.01 21.71 19.57
C PHE A 147 -20.74 21.59 18.72
N LEU A 148 -20.06 20.45 18.77
CA LEU A 148 -18.85 20.24 17.96
C LEU A 148 -19.13 20.20 16.46
N LEU A 149 -20.30 19.72 16.03
CA LEU A 149 -20.70 19.75 14.63
C LEU A 149 -20.93 21.17 14.11
N ASP A 150 -21.50 22.05 14.94
CA ASP A 150 -21.67 23.46 14.56
C ASP A 150 -20.32 24.10 14.25
N ASP A 151 -19.30 23.85 15.09
CA ASP A 151 -17.93 24.29 14.84
C ASP A 151 -17.39 23.74 13.50
N LEU A 152 -17.68 22.47 13.15
CA LEU A 152 -17.21 21.89 11.89
C LEU A 152 -17.71 22.66 10.65
N THR A 153 -18.93 23.20 10.65
CA THR A 153 -19.41 24.03 9.50
C THR A 153 -18.56 25.25 9.29
N THR A 154 -18.07 25.81 10.39
CA THR A 154 -17.28 27.04 10.39
C THR A 154 -15.88 26.73 9.90
N CYS A 155 -15.36 25.55 10.23
CA CYS A 155 -14.03 25.10 9.83
C CYS A 155 -13.97 24.65 8.35
N TRP A 156 -15.01 23.99 7.84
CA TRP A 156 -15.04 23.40 6.50
C TRP A 156 -16.27 23.83 5.69
N PRO A 157 -16.11 24.68 4.65
CA PRO A 157 -17.24 25.25 3.91
C PRO A 157 -17.99 24.24 3.04
N ASN A 158 -17.37 23.09 2.74
CA ASN A 158 -17.94 21.98 1.96
C ASN A 158 -18.62 20.92 2.83
N VAL A 159 -18.75 21.14 4.13
CA VAL A 159 -19.45 20.27 5.09
C VAL A 159 -20.72 20.96 5.57
N HIS A 160 -21.87 20.31 5.39
CA HIS A 160 -23.19 20.85 5.71
C HIS A 160 -23.92 19.94 6.69
N PHE A 161 -24.72 20.51 7.59
CA PHE A 161 -25.52 19.73 8.54
C PHE A 161 -27.01 19.87 8.31
N LEU A 162 -27.72 18.78 8.57
CA LEU A 162 -29.18 18.75 8.62
C LEU A 162 -29.62 18.22 9.99
N SER A 163 -30.35 19.04 10.74
CA SER A 163 -31.05 18.57 11.95
C SER A 163 -32.22 17.70 11.54
N ARG A 164 -32.32 16.51 12.14
CA ARG A 164 -33.34 15.50 11.83
C ARG A 164 -34.06 15.05 13.09
N PRO A 165 -35.30 14.54 12.97
CA PRO A 165 -35.99 13.90 14.08
C PRO A 165 -35.15 12.77 14.71
N PRO A 166 -35.49 12.30 15.93
CA PRO A 166 -34.75 11.24 16.60
C PRO A 166 -34.50 10.01 15.70
N ILE A 167 -33.22 9.66 15.51
CA ILE A 167 -32.81 8.54 14.68
C ILE A 167 -32.58 7.33 15.57
N HIS A 168 -33.28 6.24 15.28
CA HIS A 168 -33.10 4.95 15.93
C HIS A 168 -32.73 3.87 14.91
N TRP A 169 -32.03 2.82 15.35
CA TRP A 169 -31.71 1.70 14.47
C TRP A 169 -33.00 1.05 13.94
N GLY A 170 -33.03 0.76 12.63
CA GLY A 170 -34.19 0.20 11.94
C GLY A 170 -35.38 1.16 11.78
N SER A 171 -35.23 2.44 12.17
CA SER A 171 -36.29 3.43 12.01
C SER A 171 -36.35 3.99 10.59
N HIS A 172 -37.54 4.43 10.20
CA HIS A 172 -37.78 5.12 8.93
C HIS A 172 -36.89 6.37 8.75
N GLU A 173 -36.53 7.03 9.85
CA GLU A 173 -35.72 8.25 9.81
C GLU A 173 -34.30 8.03 9.25
N ILE A 174 -33.79 6.80 9.23
CA ILE A 174 -32.48 6.49 8.61
C ILE A 174 -32.51 6.84 7.12
N ILE A 175 -33.46 6.27 6.38
CA ILE A 175 -33.55 6.47 4.93
C ILE A 175 -34.11 7.84 4.57
N ASN A 176 -35.05 8.35 5.37
CA ASN A 176 -35.57 9.71 5.20
C ASN A 176 -34.45 10.75 5.32
N SER A 177 -33.54 10.58 6.28
CA SER A 177 -32.39 11.46 6.48
C SER A 177 -31.33 11.28 5.38
N ALA A 178 -31.05 10.04 4.97
CA ALA A 178 -30.14 9.77 3.86
C ALA A 178 -30.60 10.42 2.55
N TYR A 179 -31.90 10.29 2.21
CA TYR A 179 -32.48 10.95 1.04
C TYR A 179 -32.52 12.47 1.20
N SER A 180 -32.82 12.99 2.39
CA SER A 180 -32.79 14.44 2.66
C SER A 180 -31.40 15.03 2.38
N CYS A 181 -30.33 14.31 2.71
CA CYS A 181 -28.97 14.71 2.35
C CYS A 181 -28.73 14.68 0.84
N LEU A 182 -29.15 13.62 0.13
CA LEU A 182 -29.06 13.57 -1.33
C LEU A 182 -29.81 14.74 -1.97
N GLU A 183 -31.03 15.02 -1.51
CA GLU A 183 -31.85 16.12 -2.02
C GLU A 183 -31.18 17.49 -1.78
N PHE A 184 -30.63 17.71 -0.60
CA PHE A 184 -29.90 18.92 -0.28
C PHE A 184 -28.67 19.10 -1.19
N LEU A 185 -27.83 18.07 -1.31
CA LEU A 185 -26.61 18.10 -2.12
C LEU A 185 -26.91 18.24 -3.62
N ALA A 186 -28.02 17.69 -4.11
CA ALA A 186 -28.45 17.83 -5.50
C ALA A 186 -28.80 19.28 -5.88
N ARG A 187 -29.26 20.08 -4.91
CA ARG A 187 -29.59 21.51 -5.11
C ARG A 187 -28.38 22.42 -5.05
N LEU A 188 -27.23 21.94 -4.59
CA LEU A 188 -25.99 22.72 -4.56
C LEU A 188 -25.45 22.96 -5.97
N LYS A 189 -24.77 24.10 -6.15
CA LYS A 189 -24.14 24.48 -7.42
C LYS A 189 -22.91 23.63 -7.75
N ASN A 190 -22.30 22.97 -6.77
CA ASN A 190 -21.08 22.16 -6.90
C ASN A 190 -21.25 21.02 -7.91
N ASP A 191 -20.23 20.74 -8.73
CA ASP A 191 -20.28 19.74 -9.80
C ASP A 191 -19.85 18.31 -9.43
N TRP A 192 -20.33 17.83 -8.27
CA TRP A 192 -20.06 16.47 -7.81
C TRP A 192 -20.62 15.41 -8.78
N LYS A 193 -20.06 14.20 -8.80
CA LYS A 193 -20.37 13.18 -9.81
C LYS A 193 -21.20 12.03 -9.26
N TYR A 194 -20.87 11.56 -8.05
CA TYR A 194 -21.54 10.45 -7.38
C TYR A 194 -21.84 10.78 -5.92
N PHE A 195 -22.99 10.32 -5.46
CA PHE A 195 -23.43 10.34 -4.07
C PHE A 195 -23.31 8.95 -3.44
N GLN A 196 -22.77 8.89 -2.22
CA GLN A 196 -22.75 7.68 -1.40
C GLN A 196 -23.26 7.96 0.02
N TYR A 197 -24.07 7.03 0.55
CA TYR A 197 -24.48 7.05 1.95
C TYR A 197 -23.44 6.36 2.85
N LEU A 198 -23.12 7.00 3.98
CA LEU A 198 -22.27 6.51 5.06
C LEU A 198 -22.99 6.59 6.42
N SER A 199 -22.70 5.64 7.29
CA SER A 199 -23.06 5.66 8.71
C SER A 199 -21.86 6.04 9.55
N GLY A 200 -22.04 6.72 10.69
CA GLY A 200 -20.95 7.10 11.62
C GLY A 200 -20.08 5.98 12.23
N VAL A 201 -20.25 4.74 11.75
CA VAL A 201 -19.52 3.53 12.18
C VAL A 201 -18.89 2.77 10.99
N ASP A 202 -18.92 3.39 9.80
CA ASP A 202 -18.29 2.87 8.60
C ASP A 202 -16.79 3.22 8.59
N ALA A 203 -15.99 2.38 7.94
CA ALA A 203 -14.59 2.65 7.65
C ALA A 203 -14.33 2.53 6.14
N PRO A 204 -13.47 3.38 5.55
CA PRO A 204 -13.11 3.24 4.15
C PRO A 204 -12.28 1.97 3.93
N LEU A 205 -12.50 1.31 2.80
CA LEU A 205 -11.66 0.22 2.28
C LEU A 205 -10.90 0.63 1.02
N LYS A 206 -11.17 1.85 0.52
CA LYS A 206 -10.54 2.48 -0.64
C LYS A 206 -10.22 3.94 -0.27
N SER A 207 -9.10 4.44 -0.77
CA SER A 207 -8.75 5.86 -0.74
C SER A 207 -9.68 6.68 -1.65
N ASN A 208 -9.66 8.01 -1.52
CA ASN A 208 -10.48 8.88 -2.37
C ASN A 208 -10.12 8.73 -3.87
N LEU A 209 -8.83 8.66 -4.21
CA LEU A 209 -8.37 8.43 -5.58
C LEU A 209 -8.86 7.07 -6.15
N GLU A 210 -8.78 6.00 -5.35
CA GLU A 210 -9.34 4.70 -5.74
C GLU A 210 -10.86 4.78 -5.96
N MET A 211 -11.59 5.44 -5.07
CA MET A 211 -13.05 5.65 -5.25
C MET A 211 -13.35 6.45 -6.52
N VAL A 212 -12.63 7.54 -6.79
CA VAL A 212 -12.78 8.35 -8.01
C VAL A 212 -12.60 7.50 -9.24
N ARG A 213 -11.56 6.66 -9.30
CA ARG A 213 -11.30 5.80 -10.45
C ARG A 213 -12.36 4.72 -10.62
N ILE A 214 -12.79 4.06 -9.55
CA ILE A 214 -13.88 3.07 -9.59
C ILE A 214 -15.16 3.73 -10.12
N LEU A 215 -15.51 4.91 -9.60
CA LEU A 215 -16.74 5.61 -9.95
C LEU A 215 -16.70 6.21 -11.37
N ARG A 216 -15.51 6.59 -11.87
CA ARG A 216 -15.31 6.92 -13.28
C ARG A 216 -15.64 5.73 -14.19
N GLN A 217 -15.24 4.52 -13.79
CA GLN A 217 -15.55 3.29 -14.56
C GLN A 217 -17.04 2.93 -14.57
N LEU A 218 -17.81 3.34 -13.55
CA LEU A 218 -19.27 3.18 -13.57
C LEU A 218 -19.96 4.09 -14.61
N ASN A 219 -19.27 5.09 -15.15
CA ASN A 219 -19.72 5.91 -16.29
C ASN A 219 -21.18 6.43 -16.18
N GLY A 220 -21.57 6.88 -14.99
CA GLY A 220 -22.91 7.39 -14.74
C GLY A 220 -23.98 6.33 -14.49
N SER A 221 -23.64 5.05 -14.35
CA SER A 221 -24.53 4.01 -13.85
C SER A 221 -24.67 4.04 -12.32
N ALA A 222 -25.77 3.50 -11.80
CA ALA A 222 -26.05 3.44 -10.37
C ALA A 222 -25.70 2.04 -9.84
N ASN A 223 -25.06 1.98 -8.67
CA ASN A 223 -24.74 0.70 -8.02
C ASN A 223 -25.58 0.54 -6.75
N PHE A 224 -26.47 -0.46 -6.76
CA PHE A 224 -27.35 -0.77 -5.65
C PHE A 224 -27.64 -2.26 -5.62
N GLU A 225 -27.90 -2.81 -4.43
CA GLU A 225 -28.37 -4.19 -4.30
C GLU A 225 -29.84 -4.26 -4.75
N LEU A 226 -30.16 -5.23 -5.60
CA LEU A 226 -31.52 -5.50 -6.07
C LEU A 226 -31.92 -6.93 -5.69
N LYS A 227 -32.97 -7.06 -4.88
CA LYS A 227 -33.55 -8.34 -4.46
C LYS A 227 -35.09 -8.28 -4.45
N PRO A 228 -35.79 -9.43 -4.48
CA PRO A 228 -37.23 -9.45 -4.31
C PRO A 228 -37.63 -8.86 -2.95
N TYR A 229 -38.69 -8.04 -2.94
CA TYR A 229 -39.18 -7.42 -1.72
C TYR A 229 -39.90 -8.47 -0.85
N PRO A 230 -39.55 -8.61 0.45
CA PRO A 230 -40.23 -9.55 1.33
C PRO A 230 -41.56 -8.98 1.82
N GLU A 231 -42.68 -9.55 1.36
CA GLU A 231 -44.04 -9.07 1.67
C GLU A 231 -44.34 -8.95 3.18
N GLY A 232 -43.72 -9.79 4.01
CA GLY A 232 -43.85 -9.71 5.48
C GLY A 232 -43.40 -8.35 6.08
N ARG A 233 -42.68 -7.51 5.33
CA ARG A 233 -42.29 -6.16 5.75
C ARG A 233 -43.40 -5.11 5.54
N LEU A 234 -44.49 -5.41 4.83
CA LEU A 234 -45.57 -4.45 4.55
C LEU A 234 -46.38 -4.05 5.79
N ARG A 235 -46.36 -4.86 6.86
CA ARG A 235 -47.09 -4.60 8.13
C ARG A 235 -48.55 -4.16 7.92
N GLY A 236 -49.27 -4.87 7.03
CA GLY A 236 -50.69 -4.65 6.76
C GLY A 236 -51.01 -3.65 5.64
N LYS A 237 -50.00 -3.05 4.99
CA LYS A 237 -50.20 -2.21 3.78
C LYS A 237 -50.37 -3.07 2.53
N ALA A 238 -51.19 -2.62 1.59
CA ALA A 238 -51.30 -3.27 0.28
C ALA A 238 -50.15 -2.83 -0.64
N LEU A 239 -49.61 -3.77 -1.41
CA LEU A 239 -48.53 -3.48 -2.38
C LEU A 239 -48.99 -2.51 -3.48
N SER A 240 -50.29 -2.51 -3.81
CA SER A 240 -50.92 -1.60 -4.76
C SER A 240 -50.85 -0.13 -4.37
N ASP A 241 -50.75 0.16 -3.06
CA ASP A 241 -50.76 1.53 -2.54
C ASP A 241 -49.37 2.18 -2.64
N SER A 242 -48.33 1.39 -2.94
CA SER A 242 -46.99 1.91 -3.17
C SER A 242 -46.94 2.65 -4.51
N PRO A 243 -46.34 3.86 -4.56
CA PRO A 243 -46.23 4.62 -5.82
C PRO A 243 -45.41 3.88 -6.89
N LEU A 244 -44.52 2.99 -6.46
CA LEU A 244 -43.71 2.13 -7.32
C LEU A 244 -43.69 0.69 -6.81
N PRO A 245 -43.60 -0.32 -7.71
CA PRO A 245 -43.30 -1.70 -7.35
C PRO A 245 -42.06 -1.79 -6.45
N LEU A 246 -42.21 -2.42 -5.28
CA LEU A 246 -41.16 -2.45 -4.27
C LEU A 246 -40.10 -3.50 -4.58
N PHE A 247 -38.85 -3.15 -4.28
CA PHE A 247 -37.71 -4.06 -4.30
C PHE A 247 -36.93 -3.95 -3.00
N LYS A 248 -36.29 -5.05 -2.60
CA LYS A 248 -35.34 -5.04 -1.49
C LYS A 248 -34.00 -4.47 -1.97
N SER A 249 -33.42 -3.59 -1.17
CA SER A 249 -32.10 -3.00 -1.37
C SER A 249 -31.25 -3.07 -0.11
N SER A 250 -29.96 -2.78 -0.27
CA SER A 250 -29.11 -2.33 0.83
C SER A 250 -29.39 -0.85 1.13
N LEU A 251 -28.99 -0.38 2.32
CA LEU A 251 -29.14 1.03 2.73
C LEU A 251 -28.14 1.96 2.01
N SER A 252 -26.95 1.47 1.66
CA SER A 252 -25.97 2.23 0.89
C SER A 252 -26.13 1.95 -0.61
N ALA A 253 -25.95 2.98 -1.42
CA ALA A 253 -25.97 2.92 -2.88
C ALA A 253 -25.04 4.00 -3.45
N LEU A 254 -24.58 3.80 -4.68
CA LEU A 254 -23.82 4.78 -5.45
C LEU A 254 -24.75 5.41 -6.48
N VAL A 255 -25.07 6.69 -6.28
CA VAL A 255 -26.09 7.41 -7.05
C VAL A 255 -25.42 8.50 -7.88
N PRO A 256 -25.48 8.45 -9.22
CA PRO A 256 -24.90 9.49 -10.06
C PRO A 256 -25.69 10.79 -9.94
N ARG A 257 -25.02 11.94 -10.09
CA ARG A 257 -25.64 13.26 -9.89
C ARG A 257 -26.86 13.50 -10.78
N ALA A 258 -26.84 13.01 -12.02
CA ALA A 258 -27.97 13.14 -12.94
C ALA A 258 -29.25 12.49 -12.37
N SER A 259 -29.13 11.31 -11.74
CA SER A 259 -30.25 10.64 -11.07
C SER A 259 -30.66 11.36 -9.81
N ALA A 260 -29.71 11.86 -9.02
CA ALA A 260 -30.02 12.64 -7.82
C ALA A 260 -30.81 13.93 -8.16
N ASN A 261 -30.40 14.63 -9.22
CA ASN A 261 -31.11 15.82 -9.71
C ASN A 261 -32.54 15.46 -10.13
N ALA A 262 -32.71 14.41 -10.93
CA ALA A 262 -34.04 13.95 -11.35
C ALA A 262 -34.93 13.51 -10.17
N MET A 263 -34.35 12.84 -9.18
CA MET A 263 -35.05 12.48 -7.95
C MET A 263 -35.44 13.71 -7.12
N SER A 264 -34.58 14.72 -7.01
CA SER A 264 -34.85 15.93 -6.21
C SER A 264 -35.94 16.85 -6.80
N GLN A 265 -36.25 16.68 -8.08
CA GLN A 265 -37.26 17.44 -8.82
C GLN A 265 -38.63 16.73 -8.85
N SER A 266 -38.69 15.46 -8.45
CA SER A 266 -39.91 14.64 -8.45
C SER A 266 -40.50 14.50 -7.05
N ASN A 267 -41.82 14.33 -6.96
CA ASN A 267 -42.49 14.00 -5.71
C ASN A 267 -42.44 12.50 -5.39
N ILE A 268 -42.20 11.64 -6.39
CA ILE A 268 -42.20 10.16 -6.25
C ILE A 268 -41.31 9.67 -5.11
N PRO A 269 -40.06 10.14 -4.93
CA PRO A 269 -39.23 9.70 -3.81
C PRO A 269 -39.86 10.03 -2.45
N ARG A 270 -40.50 11.20 -2.30
CA ARG A 270 -41.16 11.60 -1.04
C ARG A 270 -42.44 10.79 -0.81
N ASP A 271 -43.21 10.53 -1.86
CA ASP A 271 -44.40 9.67 -1.80
C ASP A 271 -44.01 8.25 -1.41
N LEU A 272 -42.90 7.73 -1.95
CA LEU A 272 -42.36 6.43 -1.58
C LEU A 272 -41.90 6.41 -0.12
N LEU A 273 -41.18 7.43 0.35
CA LEU A 273 -40.80 7.55 1.76
C LEU A 273 -42.05 7.58 2.67
N ALA A 274 -43.07 8.35 2.30
CA ALA A 274 -44.32 8.40 3.04
C ALA A 274 -45.01 7.01 3.09
N PHE A 275 -45.00 6.27 1.97
CA PHE A 275 -45.47 4.89 1.95
C PHE A 275 -44.62 3.96 2.82
N LEU A 276 -43.30 4.10 2.83
CA LEU A 276 -42.40 3.28 3.65
C LEU A 276 -42.47 3.63 5.15
N LYS A 277 -43.17 4.69 5.55
CA LYS A 277 -43.41 4.97 6.96
C LYS A 277 -44.23 3.83 7.58
N ASN A 278 -43.77 3.29 8.71
CA ASN A 278 -44.36 2.14 9.41
C ASN A 278 -44.24 0.78 8.69
N THR A 279 -43.47 0.64 7.62
CA THR A 279 -43.08 -0.68 7.11
C THR A 279 -41.89 -1.22 7.92
N GLY A 280 -41.59 -2.51 7.81
CA GLY A 280 -40.41 -3.11 8.44
C GLY A 280 -39.15 -2.81 7.63
N ILE A 281 -38.11 -2.26 8.26
CA ILE A 281 -36.78 -2.02 7.65
C ILE A 281 -36.92 -1.20 6.35
N ALA A 282 -37.51 -0.01 6.48
CA ALA A 282 -37.80 0.90 5.38
C ALA A 282 -36.56 1.31 4.57
N ASP A 283 -35.39 1.32 5.22
CA ASP A 283 -34.11 1.66 4.62
C ASP A 283 -33.60 0.64 3.58
N GLU A 284 -34.00 -0.62 3.70
CA GLU A 284 -33.68 -1.68 2.75
C GLU A 284 -34.71 -1.79 1.60
N SER A 285 -35.44 -0.72 1.30
CA SER A 285 -36.54 -0.76 0.33
C SER A 285 -36.56 0.40 -0.66
N PHE A 286 -35.72 1.41 -0.44
CA PHE A 286 -35.82 2.68 -1.16
C PHE A 286 -35.00 2.68 -2.46
N TRP A 287 -33.68 2.48 -2.37
CA TRP A 287 -32.79 2.69 -3.52
C TRP A 287 -33.10 1.76 -4.70
N ALA A 288 -33.28 0.47 -4.45
CA ALA A 288 -33.66 -0.47 -5.52
C ALA A 288 -35.02 -0.12 -6.13
N THR A 289 -36.00 0.29 -5.31
CA THR A 289 -37.30 0.72 -5.81
C THR A 289 -37.19 1.96 -6.69
N MET A 290 -36.32 2.91 -6.38
CA MET A 290 -36.11 4.09 -7.21
C MET A 290 -35.47 3.76 -8.56
N PHE A 291 -34.49 2.85 -8.58
CA PHE A 291 -33.72 2.54 -9.78
C PHE A 291 -34.25 1.35 -10.60
N ALA A 292 -35.05 0.46 -10.04
CA ALA A 292 -35.56 -0.73 -10.74
C ALA A 292 -36.97 -0.54 -11.35
N ASN A 293 -37.43 0.70 -11.48
CA ASN A 293 -38.76 1.02 -11.99
C ASN A 293 -38.72 1.96 -13.20
N ARG A 294 -37.78 1.76 -14.14
CA ARG A 294 -37.58 2.65 -15.29
C ARG A 294 -38.88 2.97 -16.07
N LYS A 295 -39.76 1.98 -16.30
CA LYS A 295 -41.05 2.20 -16.99
C LYS A 295 -42.01 3.17 -16.28
N ARG A 296 -41.98 3.23 -14.94
CA ARG A 296 -42.90 4.07 -14.15
C ARG A 296 -42.25 5.36 -13.65
N PHE A 297 -40.94 5.31 -13.41
CA PHE A 297 -40.13 6.45 -13.01
C PHE A 297 -38.77 6.38 -13.71
N ALA A 298 -38.72 6.99 -14.90
CA ALA A 298 -37.52 7.00 -15.72
C ALA A 298 -36.54 8.07 -15.20
N ILE A 299 -35.53 7.64 -14.45
CA ILE A 299 -34.38 8.47 -14.09
C ILE A 299 -33.11 7.96 -14.78
N PRO A 300 -32.08 8.79 -14.96
CA PRO A 300 -30.77 8.32 -15.41
C PRO A 300 -30.32 7.11 -14.58
N ALA A 301 -29.65 6.16 -15.23
CA ALA A 301 -29.21 4.88 -14.64
C ALA A 301 -30.31 3.94 -14.10
N SER A 302 -31.61 4.24 -14.30
CA SER A 302 -32.67 3.29 -13.94
C SER A 302 -32.73 2.10 -14.92
N ILE A 303 -33.11 0.95 -14.38
CA ILE A 303 -33.33 -0.32 -15.06
C ILE A 303 -34.76 -0.82 -14.81
N ASP A 304 -35.21 -1.83 -15.56
CA ASP A 304 -36.48 -2.49 -15.30
C ASP A 304 -36.25 -3.74 -14.43
N GLY A 305 -36.73 -3.70 -13.19
CA GLY A 305 -36.75 -4.84 -12.28
C GLY A 305 -37.84 -5.83 -12.66
N ASN A 306 -37.47 -6.96 -13.23
CA ASN A 306 -38.34 -8.09 -13.54
C ASN A 306 -37.66 -9.40 -13.12
N ALA A 307 -38.35 -10.52 -13.30
CA ALA A 307 -37.80 -11.83 -12.93
C ALA A 307 -36.47 -12.14 -13.64
N THR A 308 -36.26 -11.64 -14.87
CA THR A 308 -35.01 -11.85 -15.62
C THR A 308 -33.87 -10.95 -15.14
N THR A 309 -34.10 -9.71 -14.70
CA THR A 309 -33.05 -8.89 -14.06
C THR A 309 -32.69 -9.37 -12.66
N LEU A 310 -33.61 -10.04 -11.96
CA LEU A 310 -33.35 -10.66 -10.66
C LEU A 310 -32.54 -11.98 -10.78
N SER A 311 -32.52 -12.62 -11.96
CA SER A 311 -31.80 -13.85 -12.25
C SER A 311 -30.60 -13.69 -13.20
N ALA A 312 -30.39 -12.50 -13.77
CA ALA A 312 -29.33 -12.24 -14.74
C ALA A 312 -27.92 -12.25 -14.10
N PRO A 313 -26.91 -12.89 -14.74
CA PRO A 313 -25.49 -12.72 -14.42
C PRO A 313 -24.98 -11.28 -14.64
N GLN A 314 -25.79 -10.42 -15.27
CA GLN A 314 -25.49 -9.04 -15.68
C GLN A 314 -25.61 -8.00 -14.55
N GLN A 315 -25.95 -8.39 -13.32
CA GLN A 315 -25.99 -7.42 -12.23
C GLN A 315 -24.56 -6.99 -11.89
N THR A 316 -24.27 -5.69 -12.02
CA THR A 316 -23.02 -5.12 -11.52
C THR A 316 -22.86 -5.54 -10.07
N PRO A 317 -21.73 -6.13 -9.67
CA PRO A 317 -21.53 -6.54 -8.30
C PRO A 317 -21.77 -5.36 -7.38
N TYR A 318 -22.55 -5.56 -6.32
CA TYR A 318 -22.79 -4.52 -5.33
C TYR A 318 -21.47 -4.21 -4.61
N ILE A 319 -20.96 -2.99 -4.77
CA ILE A 319 -19.67 -2.53 -4.26
C ILE A 319 -19.80 -1.39 -3.24
N SER A 320 -21.00 -0.83 -3.05
CA SER A 320 -21.18 0.36 -2.20
C SER A 320 -20.72 0.13 -0.76
N ARG A 321 -21.04 -1.00 -0.14
CA ARG A 321 -20.72 -1.27 1.27
C ARG A 321 -20.66 -2.76 1.60
N TYR A 322 -19.55 -3.21 2.17
CA TYR A 322 -19.40 -4.57 2.68
C TYR A 322 -20.00 -4.70 4.08
N GLN A 323 -20.82 -5.73 4.29
CA GLN A 323 -21.42 -6.05 5.59
C GLN A 323 -21.55 -7.56 5.75
N LEU A 324 -21.09 -8.09 6.88
CA LEU A 324 -21.17 -9.52 7.18
C LEU A 324 -22.35 -9.79 8.12
N TRP A 325 -23.32 -10.57 7.64
CA TRP A 325 -24.55 -10.89 8.38
C TRP A 325 -24.44 -12.21 9.16
N GLU A 326 -25.30 -12.37 10.16
CA GLU A 326 -25.34 -13.52 11.08
C GLU A 326 -25.36 -14.90 10.40
N MET A 327 -25.92 -15.02 9.19
CA MET A 327 -25.89 -16.27 8.42
C MET A 327 -24.46 -16.78 8.13
N ARG A 328 -23.46 -15.90 8.21
CA ARG A 328 -22.04 -16.21 8.05
C ARG A 328 -21.26 -15.93 9.34
N LYS A 329 -21.88 -16.14 10.50
CA LYS A 329 -21.28 -15.87 11.83
C LYS A 329 -19.89 -16.50 12.00
N ALA A 330 -19.65 -17.67 11.42
CA ALA A 330 -18.34 -18.35 11.48
C ALA A 330 -17.19 -17.52 10.88
N GLU A 331 -17.49 -16.57 10.00
CA GLU A 331 -16.51 -15.65 9.40
C GLU A 331 -16.30 -14.36 10.23
N CYS A 332 -17.06 -14.14 11.30
CA CYS A 332 -16.94 -12.96 12.16
C CYS A 332 -16.04 -13.30 13.35
N ARG A 333 -14.91 -12.59 13.50
CA ARG A 333 -13.90 -12.92 14.53
C ARG A 333 -14.03 -12.14 15.83
N ASN A 334 -14.98 -11.21 15.91
CA ASN A 334 -15.26 -10.43 17.12
C ASN A 334 -16.68 -10.73 17.65
N TYR A 335 -17.68 -9.88 17.39
CA TYR A 335 -19.06 -10.18 17.81
C TYR A 335 -20.13 -9.66 16.85
N LEU A 336 -21.35 -10.19 16.99
CA LEU A 336 -22.52 -9.75 16.25
C LEU A 336 -23.32 -8.71 17.04
N SER A 337 -23.75 -7.65 16.38
CA SER A 337 -24.64 -6.62 16.93
C SER A 337 -25.74 -6.30 15.92
N SER A 338 -27.00 -6.40 16.34
CA SER A 338 -28.16 -6.16 15.47
C SER A 338 -28.11 -6.97 14.15
N GLY A 339 -27.72 -8.26 14.25
CA GLY A 339 -27.67 -9.20 13.12
C GLY A 339 -26.45 -9.08 12.18
N SER A 340 -25.53 -8.14 12.40
CA SER A 340 -24.30 -7.99 11.59
C SER A 340 -23.02 -7.92 12.45
N CYS A 341 -21.91 -8.34 11.85
CA CYS A 341 -20.59 -8.37 12.48
C CYS A 341 -20.08 -6.96 12.81
N VAL A 342 -19.58 -6.80 14.03
CA VAL A 342 -18.67 -5.73 14.40
C VAL A 342 -17.27 -6.27 14.15
N PHE A 343 -16.57 -5.75 13.14
CA PHE A 343 -15.27 -6.27 12.75
C PHE A 343 -14.23 -6.04 13.86
N GLY A 344 -13.40 -7.05 14.10
CA GLY A 344 -12.29 -7.01 15.04
C GLY A 344 -10.93 -7.04 14.36
N VAL A 345 -9.86 -7.16 15.15
CA VAL A 345 -8.48 -7.16 14.67
C VAL A 345 -8.24 -8.29 13.67
N GLU A 346 -8.72 -9.50 13.98
CA GLU A 346 -8.53 -10.68 13.10
C GLU A 346 -9.34 -10.61 11.79
N ASP A 347 -10.28 -9.68 11.67
CA ASP A 347 -11.06 -9.49 10.44
C ASP A 347 -10.33 -8.59 9.42
N VAL A 348 -9.39 -7.75 9.86
CA VAL A 348 -8.81 -6.65 9.08
C VAL A 348 -8.10 -7.13 7.81
N ALA A 349 -7.16 -8.08 7.91
CA ALA A 349 -6.41 -8.62 6.77
C ALA A 349 -7.32 -9.12 5.63
N ARG A 350 -8.49 -9.68 5.99
CA ARG A 350 -9.46 -10.20 5.03
C ARG A 350 -10.33 -9.11 4.43
N ILE A 351 -10.76 -8.12 5.22
CA ILE A 351 -11.68 -7.09 4.73
C ILE A 351 -10.98 -5.97 3.96
N ILE A 352 -9.69 -5.71 4.21
CA ILE A 352 -8.95 -4.64 3.54
C ILE A 352 -8.67 -4.93 2.05
N THR A 353 -8.74 -6.20 1.65
CA THR A 353 -8.58 -6.69 0.26
C THR A 353 -9.92 -6.82 -0.49
N ARG A 354 -11.05 -6.51 0.17
CA ARG A 354 -12.38 -6.56 -0.43
C ARG A 354 -12.56 -5.51 -1.52
N ARG A 355 -13.50 -5.75 -2.44
CA ARG A 355 -13.81 -4.88 -3.57
C ARG A 355 -14.70 -3.69 -3.21
N GLU A 356 -15.46 -3.82 -2.13
CA GLU A 356 -16.39 -2.80 -1.70
C GLU A 356 -15.65 -1.53 -1.24
N LEU A 357 -16.30 -0.37 -1.36
CA LEU A 357 -15.69 0.92 -1.06
C LEU A 357 -15.51 1.16 0.45
N VAL A 358 -16.45 0.65 1.25
CA VAL A 358 -16.49 0.85 2.70
C VAL A 358 -16.94 -0.43 3.42
N ALA A 359 -16.51 -0.61 4.66
CA ALA A 359 -16.90 -1.73 5.52
C ALA A 359 -17.81 -1.26 6.66
N HIS A 360 -18.88 -2.02 6.90
CA HIS A 360 -19.81 -1.85 8.00
C HIS A 360 -19.80 -3.11 8.89
N LYS A 361 -19.43 -3.03 10.18
CA LYS A 361 -19.20 -1.83 11.01
C LYS A 361 -18.06 -2.01 12.00
N PHE A 362 -17.54 -0.89 12.49
CA PHE A 362 -16.53 -0.81 13.54
C PHE A 362 -17.03 0.04 14.70
N TYR A 363 -16.55 -0.22 15.91
CA TYR A 363 -16.78 0.64 17.07
C TYR A 363 -15.46 0.89 17.78
N LEU A 364 -15.11 2.15 18.04
CA LEU A 364 -13.87 2.46 18.78
C LEU A 364 -13.84 1.87 20.20
N ARG A 365 -15.01 1.53 20.75
CA ARG A 365 -15.16 0.84 22.04
C ARG A 365 -14.88 -0.67 21.98
N SER A 366 -14.72 -1.25 20.79
CA SER A 366 -14.42 -2.66 20.60
C SER A 366 -13.25 -2.83 19.64
N GLN A 367 -12.13 -3.31 20.18
CA GLN A 367 -10.92 -3.57 19.40
C GLN A 367 -10.53 -2.40 18.48
N PRO A 368 -10.32 -1.19 19.03
CA PRO A 368 -10.02 0.03 18.25
C PRO A 368 -8.83 -0.11 17.32
N ALA A 369 -7.87 -1.00 17.64
CA ALA A 369 -6.75 -1.33 16.77
C ALA A 369 -7.21 -1.73 15.35
N ALA A 370 -8.33 -2.45 15.23
CA ALA A 370 -8.88 -2.85 13.94
C ALA A 370 -9.22 -1.65 13.05
N TYR A 371 -9.93 -0.67 13.62
CA TYR A 371 -10.32 0.54 12.92
C TYR A 371 -9.10 1.42 12.57
N PHE A 372 -8.19 1.61 13.53
CA PHE A 372 -7.00 2.44 13.30
C PHE A 372 -6.04 1.84 12.27
N CYS A 373 -5.93 0.51 12.18
CA CYS A 373 -5.10 -0.11 11.14
C CYS A 373 -5.73 -0.01 9.76
N VAL A 374 -7.06 -0.13 9.63
CA VAL A 374 -7.75 0.18 8.38
C VAL A 374 -7.50 1.63 7.98
N LEU A 375 -7.67 2.58 8.91
CA LEU A 375 -7.44 4.00 8.66
C LEU A 375 -6.00 4.31 8.24
N ARG A 376 -5.01 3.74 8.94
CA ARG A 376 -3.59 3.89 8.63
C ARG A 376 -3.26 3.36 7.23
N GLU A 377 -3.79 2.18 6.89
CA GLU A 377 -3.58 1.59 5.57
C GLU A 377 -4.20 2.44 4.45
N ILE A 378 -5.41 2.97 4.62
CA ILE A 378 -6.04 3.85 3.61
C ILE A 378 -5.25 5.16 3.44
N ARG A 379 -4.75 5.75 4.53
CA ARG A 379 -3.91 6.95 4.46
C ARG A 379 -2.57 6.70 3.79
N ARG A 380 -1.96 5.55 4.09
CA ARG A 380 -0.74 5.09 3.41
C ARG A 380 -0.98 4.98 1.90
N ARG A 381 -2.05 4.29 1.48
CA ARG A 381 -2.45 4.19 0.06
C ARG A 381 -2.67 5.55 -0.60
N GLN A 382 -3.32 6.47 0.12
CA GLN A 382 -3.58 7.81 -0.36
C GLN A 382 -2.30 8.66 -0.51
N ALA A 383 -1.34 8.52 0.40
CA ALA A 383 -0.06 9.22 0.34
C ALA A 383 0.86 8.67 -0.76
N GLU A 384 0.85 7.36 -0.98
CA GLU A 384 1.64 6.67 -2.00
C GLU A 384 1.01 6.69 -3.40
N ASN A 385 -0.18 7.31 -3.56
CA ASN A 385 -1.00 7.18 -4.77
C ASN A 385 -1.14 5.71 -5.22
N ASP A 386 -1.27 4.78 -4.27
CA ASP A 386 -1.18 3.33 -4.48
C ASP A 386 -2.17 2.89 -5.59
N LEU A 387 -1.59 2.56 -6.75
CA LEU A 387 -2.30 2.17 -7.98
C LEU A 387 -2.68 0.69 -8.01
N SER A 388 -2.48 -0.06 -6.91
CA SER A 388 -2.71 -1.52 -6.85
C SER A 388 -4.15 -1.93 -7.18
N LEU A 389 -5.09 -0.99 -7.21
CA LEU A 389 -6.42 -1.22 -7.72
C LEU A 389 -6.46 -1.18 -9.26
N GLN A 390 -6.51 -2.36 -9.89
CA GLN A 390 -6.91 -2.49 -11.28
C GLN A 390 -8.36 -1.98 -11.45
N ALA A 391 -8.55 -0.74 -11.88
CA ALA A 391 -9.86 -0.17 -12.20
C ALA A 391 -10.61 -1.03 -13.26
N LEU A 392 -9.87 -1.81 -14.06
CA LEU A 392 -10.37 -2.81 -15.00
C LEU A 392 -11.23 -3.92 -14.36
N LEU A 393 -11.09 -4.19 -13.04
CA LEU A 393 -11.97 -5.12 -12.32
C LEU A 393 -13.39 -4.56 -12.10
N TYR A 394 -13.57 -3.25 -12.28
CA TYR A 394 -14.82 -2.50 -12.07
C TYR A 394 -15.43 -2.00 -13.37
N GLU A 395 -14.83 -2.29 -14.52
CA GLU A 395 -15.42 -2.01 -15.83
C GLU A 395 -16.80 -2.69 -15.93
N GLU A 396 -17.79 -1.94 -16.43
CA GLU A 396 -19.01 -2.51 -17.00
C GLU A 396 -18.64 -3.37 -18.22
N ARG A 397 -18.22 -4.61 -17.96
CA ARG A 397 -18.31 -5.64 -18.99
C ARG A 397 -19.79 -5.88 -19.26
N ARG A 398 -20.31 -5.17 -20.26
CA ARG A 398 -21.42 -5.62 -21.09
C ARG A 398 -20.91 -6.84 -21.87
N CYS A 399 -20.69 -7.93 -21.14
CA CYS A 399 -20.53 -9.25 -21.71
C CYS A 399 -21.91 -9.63 -22.25
N GLU A 400 -22.13 -9.45 -23.55
CA GLU A 400 -22.95 -10.40 -24.28
C GLU A 400 -22.27 -11.76 -24.13
N PHE A 401 -22.69 -12.50 -23.11
CA PHE A 401 -22.44 -13.91 -22.99
C PHE A 401 -23.80 -14.58 -23.04
N ASP A 402 -24.14 -15.05 -24.23
CA ASP A 402 -25.05 -16.17 -24.38
C ASP A 402 -24.49 -17.35 -23.59
N GLY A 403 -25.29 -17.82 -22.64
CA GLY A 403 -25.18 -19.16 -22.08
C GLY A 403 -24.20 -19.35 -20.93
N VAL A 404 -24.72 -19.43 -19.71
CA VAL A 404 -24.22 -20.40 -18.71
C VAL A 404 -25.40 -20.97 -17.91
N ASP A 405 -26.00 -22.02 -18.46
CA ASP A 405 -26.41 -23.20 -17.69
C ASP A 405 -25.30 -24.25 -17.88
N LEU A 406 -24.16 -24.12 -17.18
CA LEU A 406 -22.98 -24.97 -17.46
C LEU A 406 -22.15 -25.36 -16.23
N LEU A 407 -22.81 -25.51 -15.07
CA LEU A 407 -22.27 -26.29 -13.93
C LEU A 407 -23.00 -27.61 -13.69
N LYS A 408 -23.83 -28.05 -14.66
CA LYS A 408 -24.37 -29.41 -14.73
C LYS A 408 -23.95 -30.19 -15.98
N ALA A 409 -23.11 -29.61 -16.85
CA ALA A 409 -22.69 -30.23 -18.12
C ALA A 409 -21.16 -30.41 -18.26
N LEU A 410 -20.39 -30.35 -17.17
CA LEU A 410 -18.95 -30.68 -17.18
C LEU A 410 -18.73 -32.19 -16.99
N GLY A 411 -19.03 -32.90 -18.07
CA GLY A 411 -18.60 -34.26 -18.42
C GLY A 411 -19.14 -34.53 -19.83
N PRO A 412 -18.52 -35.28 -20.75
CA PRO A 412 -17.24 -36.03 -20.79
C PRO A 412 -16.24 -35.43 -21.82
N VAL A 413 -16.39 -34.17 -22.24
CA VAL A 413 -15.68 -33.59 -23.41
C VAL A 413 -14.22 -33.20 -23.13
N GLN A 414 -13.92 -32.57 -21.98
CA GLN A 414 -12.54 -32.21 -21.60
C GLN A 414 -11.64 -33.43 -21.34
N TYR A 415 -12.26 -34.55 -20.96
CA TYR A 415 -11.59 -35.83 -20.76
C TYR A 415 -11.12 -36.43 -22.09
N ASN A 416 -11.92 -36.32 -23.15
CA ASN A 416 -11.58 -36.86 -24.47
C ASN A 416 -10.36 -36.19 -25.13
N LEU A 417 -10.24 -34.85 -25.10
CA LEU A 417 -9.08 -34.16 -25.70
C LEU A 417 -7.78 -34.45 -24.93
N THR A 418 -7.86 -34.54 -23.60
CA THR A 418 -6.71 -34.92 -22.77
C THR A 418 -6.29 -36.37 -23.04
N GLN A 419 -7.24 -37.31 -23.18
CA GLN A 419 -6.92 -38.68 -23.60
C GLN A 419 -6.39 -38.74 -25.04
N LEU A 420 -6.89 -37.93 -25.97
CA LEU A 420 -6.47 -37.97 -27.37
C LEU A 420 -5.03 -37.47 -27.55
N LEU A 421 -4.64 -36.42 -26.82
CA LEU A 421 -3.28 -35.88 -26.88
C LEU A 421 -2.24 -36.70 -26.08
N PHE A 422 -2.62 -37.31 -24.95
CA PHE A 422 -1.67 -38.02 -24.07
C PHE A 422 -1.77 -39.55 -24.10
N GLU A 423 -2.93 -40.14 -24.44
CA GLU A 423 -3.20 -41.58 -24.31
C GLU A 423 -3.50 -42.31 -25.64
N ASN A 424 -4.16 -41.66 -26.62
CA ASN A 424 -4.71 -42.32 -27.81
C ASN A 424 -4.26 -41.74 -29.18
N GLY A 425 -3.36 -40.75 -29.21
CA GLY A 425 -2.83 -40.19 -30.46
C GLY A 425 -1.76 -41.07 -31.13
N ALA A 426 -1.61 -40.97 -32.46
CA ALA A 426 -0.59 -41.70 -33.23
C ALA A 426 0.86 -41.35 -32.85
N PHE A 427 1.06 -40.28 -32.08
CA PHE A 427 2.32 -39.88 -31.45
C PHE A 427 2.08 -39.68 -29.96
N LYS A 428 2.63 -40.57 -29.12
CA LYS A 428 2.58 -40.42 -27.67
C LYS A 428 3.45 -39.23 -27.26
N TYR A 429 2.85 -38.21 -26.65
CA TYR A 429 3.59 -37.05 -26.17
C TYR A 429 4.64 -37.47 -25.12
N ASP A 430 5.91 -37.25 -25.43
CA ASP A 430 7.03 -37.46 -24.51
C ASP A 430 7.59 -36.11 -24.06
N LYS A 431 7.38 -35.81 -22.78
CA LYS A 431 7.82 -34.58 -22.13
C LYS A 431 9.34 -34.52 -21.91
N GLU A 432 10.04 -35.64 -21.98
CA GLU A 432 11.49 -35.68 -21.79
C GLU A 432 12.23 -35.27 -23.07
N VAL A 433 11.51 -35.22 -24.20
CA VAL A 433 12.04 -34.80 -25.50
C VAL A 433 11.66 -33.34 -25.78
N SER A 434 12.67 -32.51 -26.08
CA SER A 434 12.48 -31.13 -26.50
C SER A 434 11.65 -31.05 -27.78
N PRO A 435 10.78 -30.03 -27.96
CA PRO A 435 9.93 -29.86 -29.14
C PRO A 435 10.69 -29.61 -30.46
N LEU A 436 12.02 -29.61 -30.43
CA LEU A 436 12.86 -29.37 -31.60
C LEU A 436 12.89 -30.57 -32.56
N PRO A 437 12.72 -30.37 -33.88
CA PRO A 437 12.96 -31.44 -34.85
C PRO A 437 14.45 -31.80 -34.89
N GLN A 438 14.75 -33.09 -34.74
CA GLN A 438 16.11 -33.63 -34.67
C GLN A 438 16.70 -33.91 -36.06
N ASP A 439 16.34 -33.13 -37.09
CA ASP A 439 16.74 -33.42 -38.48
C ASP A 439 17.87 -32.49 -38.93
N SER A 440 19.07 -33.07 -39.08
CA SER A 440 20.31 -32.40 -39.49
C SER A 440 20.26 -31.78 -40.90
N HIS A 441 19.17 -31.99 -41.65
CA HIS A 441 19.01 -31.51 -43.03
C HIS A 441 17.97 -30.41 -43.21
N THR A 442 17.28 -29.98 -42.14
CA THR A 442 16.37 -28.83 -42.22
C THR A 442 17.03 -27.61 -41.59
N HIS A 443 17.48 -26.69 -42.44
CA HIS A 443 17.72 -25.32 -41.99
C HIS A 443 16.39 -24.79 -41.43
N LEU A 444 16.28 -24.71 -40.10
CA LEU A 444 15.17 -24.00 -39.45
C LEU A 444 15.15 -22.58 -40.02
N LEU A 445 14.10 -22.26 -40.80
CA LEU A 445 13.98 -20.95 -41.45
C LEU A 445 13.84 -19.81 -40.43
N GLN A 446 13.40 -20.11 -39.20
CA GLN A 446 13.31 -19.16 -38.08
C GLN A 446 13.57 -19.86 -36.73
N PRO A 447 14.34 -19.22 -35.82
CA PRO A 447 14.53 -19.71 -34.46
C PRO A 447 13.26 -19.55 -33.62
N TRP A 448 13.09 -20.44 -32.65
CA TRP A 448 11.95 -20.44 -31.74
C TRP A 448 12.06 -19.32 -30.72
N GLU A 449 10.96 -18.61 -30.48
CA GLU A 449 10.94 -17.51 -29.52
C GLU A 449 10.68 -18.04 -28.11
N TYR A 450 11.56 -17.68 -27.19
CA TYR A 450 11.38 -17.92 -25.77
C TYR A 450 11.28 -16.58 -25.06
N ASN A 451 10.11 -16.30 -24.49
CA ASN A 451 9.81 -15.01 -23.92
C ASN A 451 9.84 -15.11 -22.39
N ILE A 452 10.71 -14.31 -21.78
CA ILE A 452 10.75 -14.09 -20.33
C ILE A 452 10.23 -12.68 -20.06
N GLU A 453 9.14 -12.61 -19.33
CA GLU A 453 8.55 -11.37 -18.87
C GLU A 453 8.64 -11.29 -17.35
N PHE A 454 9.29 -10.27 -16.83
CA PHE A 454 9.23 -9.97 -15.40
C PHE A 454 7.93 -9.23 -15.10
N ILE A 455 7.13 -9.75 -14.18
CA ILE A 455 5.81 -9.20 -13.80
C ILE A 455 5.89 -8.43 -12.50
N ARG A 456 6.62 -8.96 -11.51
CA ARG A 456 6.76 -8.35 -10.20
C ARG A 456 8.14 -8.62 -9.62
N LEU A 457 8.69 -7.63 -8.94
CA LEU A 457 9.96 -7.73 -8.22
C LEU A 457 9.75 -7.19 -6.80
N LYS A 458 10.42 -7.78 -5.80
CA LYS A 458 10.47 -7.28 -4.42
C LYS A 458 11.80 -7.59 -3.77
N LEU A 459 12.56 -6.55 -3.44
CA LEU A 459 13.81 -6.66 -2.68
C LEU A 459 13.50 -7.11 -1.25
N ILE A 460 14.12 -8.20 -0.83
CA ILE A 460 14.00 -8.72 0.53
C ILE A 460 15.10 -8.12 1.38
N ASP A 461 16.36 -8.33 0.97
CA ASP A 461 17.52 -7.93 1.76
C ASP A 461 18.78 -7.82 0.91
N VAL A 462 19.77 -7.08 1.40
CA VAL A 462 21.11 -6.94 0.82
C VAL A 462 22.13 -7.18 1.93
N ASP A 463 22.79 -8.34 1.90
CA ASP A 463 23.86 -8.71 2.83
C ASP A 463 25.17 -8.07 2.35
N GLU A 464 25.51 -6.92 2.91
CA GLU A 464 26.68 -6.15 2.45
C GLU A 464 28.02 -6.85 2.72
N PRO A 465 28.27 -7.46 3.89
CA PRO A 465 29.51 -8.18 4.14
C PRO A 465 29.75 -9.34 3.17
N LYS A 466 28.68 -10.03 2.73
CA LYS A 466 28.77 -11.13 1.75
C LYS A 466 28.64 -10.67 0.31
N GLU A 467 28.34 -9.39 0.06
CA GLU A 467 28.03 -8.85 -1.27
C GLU A 467 26.91 -9.66 -1.97
N GLN A 468 25.80 -9.88 -1.28
CA GLN A 468 24.67 -10.66 -1.79
C GLN A 468 23.35 -9.89 -1.71
N MET A 469 22.51 -10.03 -2.73
CA MET A 469 21.17 -9.46 -2.79
C MET A 469 20.13 -10.57 -2.88
N MET A 470 19.07 -10.46 -2.08
CA MET A 470 17.91 -11.35 -2.09
C MET A 470 16.69 -10.63 -2.64
N ILE A 471 16.07 -11.21 -3.67
CA ILE A 471 14.88 -10.65 -4.32
C ILE A 471 13.83 -11.74 -4.57
N VAL A 472 12.56 -11.39 -4.44
CA VAL A 472 11.44 -12.20 -4.95
C VAL A 472 11.04 -11.68 -6.32
N ALA A 473 11.02 -12.56 -7.31
CA ALA A 473 10.67 -12.27 -8.69
C ALA A 473 9.51 -13.16 -9.15
N GLU A 474 8.44 -12.55 -9.65
CA GLU A 474 7.40 -13.26 -10.39
C GLU A 474 7.66 -13.08 -11.88
N ILE A 475 7.95 -14.19 -12.55
CA ILE A 475 8.25 -14.21 -13.99
C ILE A 475 7.16 -14.98 -14.74
N THR A 476 6.91 -14.58 -15.98
CA THR A 476 6.21 -15.42 -16.95
C THR A 476 7.19 -15.94 -17.98
N GLN A 477 7.12 -17.24 -18.23
CA GLN A 477 7.82 -17.91 -19.30
C GLN A 477 6.81 -18.32 -20.36
N GLU A 478 7.10 -17.99 -21.60
CA GLU A 478 6.28 -18.36 -22.74
C GLU A 478 7.15 -19.04 -23.81
N TRP A 479 6.75 -20.25 -24.19
CA TRP A 479 7.45 -21.08 -25.18
C TRP A 479 6.43 -21.78 -26.07
N TYR A 480 6.89 -22.32 -27.19
CA TYR A 480 6.03 -22.94 -28.19
C TYR A 480 6.38 -24.43 -28.34
N ASP A 481 5.38 -25.32 -28.29
CA ASP A 481 5.50 -26.76 -28.53
C ASP A 481 4.45 -27.20 -29.58
N PRO A 482 4.87 -27.50 -30.83
CA PRO A 482 3.95 -27.79 -31.93
C PRO A 482 3.20 -29.12 -31.72
N ARG A 483 3.70 -30.00 -30.84
CA ARG A 483 3.05 -31.30 -30.56
C ARG A 483 1.78 -31.15 -29.72
N LEU A 484 1.57 -29.97 -29.14
CA LEU A 484 0.42 -29.63 -28.29
C LEU A 484 -0.57 -28.71 -29.02
N GLU A 485 -0.46 -28.57 -30.34
CA GLU A 485 -1.41 -27.83 -31.17
C GLU A 485 -2.67 -28.69 -31.44
N TRP A 486 -3.85 -28.08 -31.47
CA TRP A 486 -5.09 -28.75 -31.88
C TRP A 486 -6.00 -27.81 -32.68
N ASP A 487 -6.78 -28.39 -33.61
CA ASP A 487 -7.77 -27.62 -34.38
C ASP A 487 -9.00 -27.29 -33.53
N LEU A 488 -9.35 -26.01 -33.47
CA LEU A 488 -10.54 -25.48 -32.81
C LEU A 488 -11.83 -26.12 -33.35
N LYS A 489 -11.90 -26.35 -34.67
CA LYS A 489 -13.11 -26.88 -35.34
C LYS A 489 -13.40 -28.32 -34.95
N GLU A 490 -12.36 -29.12 -34.73
CA GLU A 490 -12.48 -30.52 -34.35
C GLU A 490 -12.78 -30.70 -32.85
N HIS A 491 -12.47 -29.68 -32.03
CA HIS A 491 -12.50 -29.77 -30.56
C HIS A 491 -13.38 -28.70 -29.92
N GLN A 492 -14.60 -28.52 -30.44
CA GLN A 492 -15.65 -27.66 -29.87
C GLN A 492 -15.19 -26.23 -29.52
N ASN A 493 -14.29 -25.64 -30.31
CA ASN A 493 -13.72 -24.31 -30.11
C ASN A 493 -13.01 -24.09 -28.75
N ILE A 494 -12.37 -25.13 -28.20
CA ILE A 494 -11.56 -24.98 -26.98
C ILE A 494 -10.28 -24.21 -27.32
N GLU A 495 -10.19 -22.93 -26.93
CA GLU A 495 -9.02 -22.09 -27.21
C GLU A 495 -7.85 -22.32 -26.25
N THR A 496 -8.13 -22.64 -24.99
CA THR A 496 -7.08 -22.78 -23.97
C THR A 496 -7.42 -23.86 -22.95
N MET A 497 -6.37 -24.49 -22.41
CA MET A 497 -6.45 -25.47 -21.34
C MET A 497 -5.39 -25.22 -20.29
N TYR A 498 -5.58 -25.80 -19.10
CA TYR A 498 -4.63 -25.73 -18.00
C TYR A 498 -4.16 -27.14 -17.66
N TRP A 499 -2.86 -27.37 -17.76
CA TRP A 499 -2.24 -28.65 -17.40
C TRP A 499 -1.25 -28.48 -16.26
N ARG A 500 -0.84 -29.58 -15.65
CA ARG A 500 0.28 -29.56 -14.72
C ARG A 500 1.57 -29.44 -15.51
N LEU A 501 2.49 -28.58 -15.05
CA LEU A 501 3.79 -28.36 -15.66
C LEU A 501 4.59 -29.67 -15.76
N GLU A 502 4.41 -30.59 -14.81
CA GLU A 502 5.07 -31.92 -14.81
C GLU A 502 4.69 -32.82 -16.00
N LYS A 503 3.58 -32.54 -16.68
CA LYS A 503 3.05 -33.32 -17.82
C LYS A 503 3.51 -32.80 -19.18
N VAL A 504 4.08 -31.60 -19.23
CA VAL A 504 4.57 -30.98 -20.47
C VAL A 504 6.08 -30.80 -20.42
N TRP A 505 6.72 -30.75 -21.58
CA TRP A 505 8.11 -30.31 -21.67
C TRP A 505 8.21 -28.85 -21.23
N SER A 506 9.23 -28.54 -20.43
CA SER A 506 9.56 -27.17 -20.04
C SER A 506 11.07 -26.95 -20.15
N PRO A 507 11.53 -25.79 -20.66
CA PRO A 507 12.95 -25.53 -20.84
C PRO A 507 13.67 -25.39 -19.48
N PRO A 508 14.91 -25.91 -19.35
CA PRO A 508 15.67 -25.83 -18.11
C PRO A 508 16.19 -24.40 -17.88
N PHE A 509 15.35 -23.57 -17.26
CA PHE A 509 15.68 -22.19 -16.91
C PHE A 509 16.60 -22.13 -15.69
N VAL A 510 17.72 -21.41 -15.81
CA VAL A 510 18.74 -21.26 -14.77
C VAL A 510 19.08 -19.79 -14.56
N VAL A 511 19.27 -19.40 -13.30
CA VAL A 511 19.78 -18.07 -12.93
C VAL A 511 21.29 -18.18 -12.67
N TYR A 512 22.12 -17.70 -13.58
CA TYR A 512 23.58 -17.87 -13.57
C TYR A 512 24.27 -17.12 -12.43
N THR A 513 23.79 -15.92 -12.10
CA THR A 513 24.39 -15.10 -11.04
C THR A 513 23.88 -15.46 -9.65
N ALA A 514 22.96 -16.43 -9.55
CA ALA A 514 22.37 -16.82 -8.28
C ALA A 514 23.28 -17.77 -7.50
N SER A 515 23.48 -17.48 -6.22
CA SER A 515 24.05 -18.42 -5.25
C SER A 515 22.99 -19.39 -4.73
N GLU A 516 21.71 -18.97 -4.71
CA GLU A 516 20.58 -19.78 -4.32
C GLU A 516 19.33 -19.35 -5.09
N VAL A 517 18.52 -20.32 -5.53
CA VAL A 517 17.19 -20.08 -6.13
C VAL A 517 16.18 -21.00 -5.46
N VAL A 518 15.11 -20.42 -4.92
CA VAL A 518 14.00 -21.15 -4.31
C VAL A 518 12.70 -20.81 -5.04
N GLU A 519 11.99 -21.80 -5.54
CA GLU A 519 10.67 -21.59 -6.14
C GLU A 519 9.57 -21.81 -5.09
N PHE A 520 8.66 -20.83 -4.93
CA PHE A 520 7.64 -20.86 -3.87
C PHE A 520 6.53 -21.90 -4.08
N ARG A 521 6.35 -22.41 -5.32
CA ARG A 521 5.33 -23.41 -5.64
C ARG A 521 5.82 -24.81 -5.30
N ASP A 522 5.04 -25.54 -4.52
CA ASP A 522 5.15 -27.00 -4.42
C ASP A 522 5.03 -27.59 -5.83
N GLN A 523 5.93 -28.54 -6.13
CA GLN A 523 6.07 -29.19 -7.43
C GLN A 523 4.74 -29.75 -7.95
N ASN A 524 3.87 -30.22 -7.04
CA ASN A 524 2.59 -30.85 -7.38
C ASN A 524 1.49 -29.88 -7.86
N PHE A 525 1.64 -28.57 -7.62
CA PHE A 525 0.62 -27.54 -7.92
C PHE A 525 1.03 -26.57 -9.03
N ARG A 526 2.10 -26.86 -9.76
CA ARG A 526 2.57 -26.03 -10.87
C ARG A 526 1.67 -26.24 -12.08
N MET A 527 0.89 -25.21 -12.43
CA MET A 527 0.03 -25.22 -13.62
C MET A 527 0.66 -24.43 -14.76
N VAL A 528 0.40 -24.86 -15.99
CA VAL A 528 0.77 -24.20 -17.24
C VAL A 528 -0.50 -23.98 -18.05
N LYS A 529 -0.62 -22.80 -18.66
CA LYS A 529 -1.69 -22.51 -19.62
C LYS A 529 -1.21 -22.91 -21.00
N VAL A 530 -1.97 -23.74 -21.70
CA VAL A 530 -1.69 -24.18 -23.06
C VAL A 530 -2.76 -23.62 -23.98
N PHE A 531 -2.32 -22.96 -25.05
CA PHE A 531 -3.17 -22.41 -26.09
C PHE A 531 -3.32 -23.41 -27.24
N TYR A 532 -4.44 -23.34 -27.96
CA TYR A 532 -4.72 -24.21 -29.12
C TYR A 532 -3.62 -24.15 -30.19
N SER A 533 -2.93 -23.01 -30.28
CA SER A 533 -1.80 -22.78 -31.17
C SER A 533 -0.52 -23.49 -30.76
N GLY A 534 -0.53 -24.33 -29.71
CA GLY A 534 0.64 -25.00 -29.13
C GLY A 534 1.54 -24.09 -28.29
N SER A 535 1.19 -22.82 -28.08
CA SER A 535 1.92 -21.91 -27.18
C SER A 535 1.62 -22.25 -25.72
N LEU A 536 2.64 -22.22 -24.87
CA LEU A 536 2.56 -22.50 -23.44
C LEU A 536 3.00 -21.28 -22.65
N LYS A 537 2.28 -20.98 -21.58
CA LYS A 537 2.57 -19.86 -20.67
C LYS A 537 2.54 -20.31 -19.22
N ALA A 538 3.67 -20.15 -18.54
CA ALA A 538 3.83 -20.50 -17.12
C ALA A 538 4.18 -19.27 -16.28
N HIS A 539 3.46 -19.06 -15.18
CA HIS A 539 3.80 -18.08 -14.15
C HIS A 539 4.63 -18.75 -13.05
N ILE A 540 5.79 -18.18 -12.72
CA ILE A 540 6.77 -18.78 -11.81
C ILE A 540 7.23 -17.73 -10.77
N PRO A 541 6.89 -17.92 -9.48
CA PRO A 541 7.42 -17.09 -8.40
C PRO A 541 8.72 -17.69 -7.83
N LEU A 542 9.81 -16.91 -7.88
CA LEU A 542 11.15 -17.28 -7.45
C LEU A 542 11.66 -16.35 -6.35
N LYS A 543 12.36 -16.89 -5.35
CA LYS A 543 13.29 -16.17 -4.48
C LYS A 543 14.70 -16.40 -5.03
N ILE A 544 15.38 -15.33 -5.42
CA ILE A 544 16.70 -15.35 -6.03
C ILE A 544 17.66 -14.66 -5.06
N THR A 545 18.70 -15.38 -4.64
CA THR A 545 19.85 -14.82 -3.93
C THR A 545 20.99 -14.74 -4.95
N THR A 546 21.48 -13.53 -5.25
CA THR A 546 22.52 -13.30 -6.27
C THR A 546 23.70 -12.53 -5.70
N ASN A 547 24.89 -12.80 -6.25
CA ASN A 547 26.08 -12.04 -5.89
C ASN A 547 26.02 -10.65 -6.53
N CYS A 548 26.17 -9.59 -5.73
CA CYS A 548 26.17 -8.21 -6.15
C CYS A 548 27.32 -7.44 -5.50
N LYS A 549 28.34 -7.09 -6.29
CA LYS A 549 29.49 -6.32 -5.83
C LYS A 549 29.07 -4.90 -5.45
N LEU A 550 29.38 -4.47 -4.23
CA LEU A 550 28.92 -3.18 -3.70
C LEU A 550 30.04 -2.13 -3.71
N ASN A 551 29.69 -0.90 -4.09
CA ASN A 551 30.58 0.26 -4.02
C ASN A 551 30.32 1.07 -2.73
N MET A 552 31.24 0.97 -1.76
CA MET A 552 31.06 1.53 -0.42
C MET A 552 31.68 2.92 -0.22
N THR A 553 32.26 3.55 -1.24
CA THR A 553 33.02 4.81 -1.11
C THR A 553 32.18 5.95 -0.50
N ASN A 554 30.89 6.03 -0.84
CA ASN A 554 29.96 7.08 -0.38
C ASN A 554 29.02 6.64 0.76
N PHE A 555 29.25 5.48 1.36
CA PHE A 555 28.42 4.95 2.44
C PHE A 555 28.27 5.95 3.62
N PRO A 556 27.04 6.19 4.15
CA PRO A 556 25.77 5.50 3.89
C PRO A 556 24.87 6.16 2.83
N PHE A 557 25.41 7.09 2.02
CA PHE A 557 24.67 7.78 0.95
C PHE A 557 24.97 7.18 -0.43
N ASP A 558 25.14 5.87 -0.47
CA ASP A 558 25.60 5.10 -1.61
C ASP A 558 24.46 4.69 -2.56
N HIS A 559 24.85 4.49 -3.81
CA HIS A 559 24.02 3.93 -4.87
C HIS A 559 24.69 2.65 -5.37
N GLN A 560 23.90 1.61 -5.58
CA GLN A 560 24.38 0.29 -6.01
C GLN A 560 23.69 -0.14 -7.29
N ILE A 561 24.35 -1.00 -8.07
CA ILE A 561 23.79 -1.59 -9.27
C ILE A 561 24.00 -3.10 -9.17
N CYS A 562 22.92 -3.84 -8.98
CA CYS A 562 22.94 -5.29 -8.93
C CYS A 562 22.35 -5.88 -10.20
N GLU A 563 22.96 -6.94 -10.73
CA GLU A 563 22.48 -7.61 -11.94
C GLU A 563 22.10 -9.07 -11.69
N ILE A 564 21.01 -9.50 -12.32
CA ILE A 564 20.55 -10.89 -12.35
C ILE A 564 20.63 -11.38 -13.79
N ARG A 565 21.40 -12.44 -14.01
CA ARG A 565 21.52 -13.09 -15.33
C ARG A 565 20.82 -14.43 -15.30
N ALA A 566 19.91 -14.67 -16.22
CA ALA A 566 19.19 -15.94 -16.32
C ALA A 566 18.98 -16.37 -17.77
N GLY A 567 18.84 -17.66 -18.03
CA GLY A 567 18.69 -18.18 -19.38
C GLY A 567 18.66 -19.70 -19.42
N ILE A 568 18.88 -20.26 -20.60
CA ILE A 568 18.85 -21.71 -20.83
C ILE A 568 20.26 -22.16 -21.25
N PRO A 569 20.99 -22.91 -20.41
CA PRO A 569 22.44 -23.14 -20.58
C PRO A 569 22.84 -24.01 -21.78
N THR A 570 21.91 -24.74 -22.39
CA THR A 570 22.20 -25.74 -23.44
C THR A 570 21.55 -25.42 -24.80
N MET A 571 20.90 -24.27 -24.94
CA MET A 571 20.19 -23.89 -26.16
C MET A 571 20.98 -22.87 -26.98
N ASP A 572 21.32 -23.23 -28.22
CA ASP A 572 21.99 -22.30 -29.14
C ASP A 572 21.05 -21.16 -29.54
N SER A 573 21.58 -19.94 -29.54
CA SER A 573 20.97 -18.71 -30.04
C SER A 573 20.47 -18.79 -31.49
N HIS A 574 21.01 -19.71 -32.31
CA HIS A 574 20.54 -19.99 -33.67
C HIS A 574 19.25 -20.81 -33.71
N ILE A 575 18.95 -21.53 -32.62
CA ILE A 575 17.78 -22.41 -32.49
C ILE A 575 16.70 -21.72 -31.66
N TYR A 576 17.09 -21.02 -30.59
CA TYR A 576 16.19 -20.25 -29.72
C TYR A 576 16.62 -18.79 -29.59
N LYS A 577 15.67 -17.88 -29.81
CA LYS A 577 15.82 -16.46 -29.50
C LYS A 577 15.14 -16.15 -28.17
N LEU A 578 15.91 -15.58 -27.24
CA LEU A 578 15.42 -15.15 -25.94
C LEU A 578 14.99 -13.68 -26.00
N PHE A 579 13.72 -13.43 -25.75
CA PHE A 579 13.20 -12.09 -25.55
C PHE A 579 12.98 -11.84 -24.07
N THR A 580 13.55 -10.75 -23.58
CA THR A 580 13.40 -10.32 -22.20
C THR A 580 12.63 -9.02 -22.18
N SER A 581 11.54 -8.98 -21.42
CA SER A 581 10.72 -7.78 -21.28
C SER A 581 10.40 -7.51 -19.81
N LEU A 582 10.25 -6.22 -19.50
CA LEU A 582 9.59 -5.77 -18.27
C LEU A 582 8.15 -5.49 -18.63
N ARG A 583 7.21 -5.99 -17.84
CA ARG A 583 5.82 -5.58 -17.99
C ARG A 583 5.74 -4.06 -17.79
N PRO A 584 5.02 -3.29 -18.63
CA PRO A 584 5.01 -1.83 -18.57
C PRO A 584 4.63 -1.28 -17.19
N GLU A 585 3.69 -1.95 -16.50
CA GLU A 585 3.30 -1.56 -15.14
C GLU A 585 4.46 -1.64 -14.13
N LEU A 586 5.45 -2.51 -14.34
CA LEU A 586 6.63 -2.66 -13.48
C LEU A 586 7.53 -1.40 -13.48
N LEU A 587 7.47 -0.58 -14.55
CA LEU A 587 8.15 0.71 -14.65
C LEU A 587 7.38 1.86 -13.97
N ASP A 588 6.06 1.73 -13.80
CA ASP A 588 5.24 2.66 -13.00
C ASP A 588 5.28 2.34 -11.47
N PHE A 589 5.75 1.14 -11.10
CA PHE A 589 5.78 0.62 -9.71
C PHE A 589 7.13 0.76 -8.97
N CYS A 590 8.11 1.52 -9.46
CA CYS A 590 9.43 1.62 -8.82
C CYS A 590 9.40 2.10 -7.34
N GLU A 591 8.32 2.73 -6.86
CA GLU A 591 8.22 3.19 -5.47
C GLU A 591 8.04 2.07 -4.42
N ASN A 592 7.71 0.82 -4.79
CA ASN A 592 7.44 -0.26 -3.82
C ASN A 592 8.26 -1.57 -3.99
N VAL A 593 9.25 -1.56 -4.88
CA VAL A 593 10.16 -2.71 -5.10
C VAL A 593 11.22 -2.82 -3.99
N GLY A 594 11.59 -1.70 -3.36
CA GLY A 594 12.61 -1.62 -2.30
C GLY A 594 12.18 -2.16 -0.93
N ASN A 595 13.03 -1.99 0.08
CA ASN A 595 12.75 -2.26 1.49
C ASN A 595 13.06 -1.02 2.34
N SER A 596 12.98 -1.12 3.67
CA SER A 596 13.23 0.01 4.59
C SER A 596 14.65 0.57 4.52
N ALA A 597 15.62 -0.24 4.09
CA ALA A 597 17.02 0.14 3.96
C ALA A 597 17.40 0.61 2.55
N TRP A 598 16.69 0.15 1.52
CA TRP A 598 17.04 0.33 0.11
C TRP A 598 15.84 0.67 -0.76
N GLU A 599 15.92 1.79 -1.46
CA GLU A 599 15.01 2.21 -2.51
C GLU A 599 15.52 1.69 -3.87
N ILE A 600 14.63 1.18 -4.74
CA ILE A 600 15.00 0.85 -6.13
C ILE A 600 14.62 2.03 -7.02
N VAL A 601 15.63 2.72 -7.53
CA VAL A 601 15.45 3.95 -8.32
C VAL A 601 15.12 3.65 -9.77
N ASN A 602 15.66 2.57 -10.32
CA ASN A 602 15.45 2.19 -11.73
C ASN A 602 15.69 0.70 -11.95
N ILE A 603 15.00 0.14 -12.93
CA ILE A 603 15.11 -1.26 -13.34
C ILE A 603 15.24 -1.31 -14.86
N THR A 604 16.25 -2.00 -15.36
CA THR A 604 16.44 -2.21 -16.80
C THR A 604 16.53 -3.70 -17.09
N ALA A 605 15.78 -4.19 -18.08
CA ALA A 605 15.94 -5.54 -18.59
C ALA A 605 16.38 -5.52 -20.05
N GLY A 606 17.17 -6.52 -20.44
CA GLY A 606 17.58 -6.74 -21.82
C GLY A 606 18.07 -8.16 -22.03
N THR A 607 18.41 -8.48 -23.28
CA THR A 607 19.05 -9.75 -23.64
C THR A 607 20.48 -9.49 -24.08
N GLU A 608 21.43 -10.25 -23.55
CA GLU A 608 22.85 -10.24 -23.96
C GLU A 608 23.21 -11.61 -24.58
N SER A 609 24.11 -11.63 -25.56
CA SER A 609 24.62 -12.87 -26.15
C SER A 609 26.02 -13.17 -25.64
N ILE A 610 26.20 -14.36 -25.07
CA ILE A 610 27.49 -14.88 -24.61
C ILE A 610 28.03 -15.81 -25.69
N ARG A 611 29.28 -15.59 -26.11
CA ARG A 611 29.93 -16.39 -27.16
C ARG A 611 30.45 -17.71 -26.59
N GLY A 612 30.42 -18.77 -27.40
CA GLY A 612 30.61 -20.16 -26.97
C GLY A 612 31.94 -20.59 -26.33
N TYR A 613 32.87 -19.68 -26.04
CA TYR A 613 34.07 -20.02 -25.25
C TYR A 613 33.75 -20.36 -23.79
N ASP A 614 32.65 -19.84 -23.23
CA ASP A 614 32.25 -20.08 -21.83
C ASP A 614 31.20 -21.20 -21.66
N PHE A 615 30.52 -21.63 -22.74
CA PHE A 615 29.38 -22.56 -22.68
C PHE A 615 29.46 -23.67 -23.75
N MET A 616 30.33 -24.65 -23.53
CA MET A 616 30.39 -25.89 -24.34
C MET A 616 30.49 -25.70 -25.88
N GLY A 617 31.03 -24.55 -26.35
CA GLY A 617 31.15 -24.24 -27.78
C GLY A 617 29.91 -23.66 -28.43
N VAL A 618 28.86 -23.35 -27.66
CA VAL A 618 27.54 -22.89 -28.15
C VAL A 618 27.32 -21.41 -27.80
N ASN A 619 26.79 -20.63 -28.75
CA ASN A 619 26.41 -19.25 -28.48
C ASN A 619 25.06 -19.23 -27.75
N VAL A 620 25.00 -18.65 -26.55
CA VAL A 620 23.78 -18.64 -25.72
C VAL A 620 23.31 -17.19 -25.54
N GLN A 621 21.99 -16.97 -25.49
CA GLN A 621 21.41 -15.69 -25.08
C GLN A 621 20.96 -15.76 -23.63
N VAL A 622 21.24 -14.70 -22.86
CA VAL A 622 20.88 -14.58 -21.45
C VAL A 622 20.08 -13.31 -21.21
N ALA A 623 19.05 -13.42 -20.38
CA ALA A 623 18.27 -12.31 -19.86
C ALA A 623 19.09 -11.62 -18.78
N VAL A 624 19.25 -10.30 -18.88
CA VAL A 624 19.98 -9.47 -17.94
C VAL A 624 19.04 -8.45 -17.35
N LEU A 625 18.85 -8.51 -16.04
CA LEU A 625 18.05 -7.58 -15.26
C LEU A 625 18.98 -6.77 -14.34
N LYS A 626 19.05 -5.45 -14.53
CA LYS A 626 19.84 -4.54 -13.68
C LYS A 626 18.92 -3.72 -12.78
N LEU A 627 19.25 -3.70 -11.49
CA LEU A 627 18.52 -3.03 -10.43
C LEU A 627 19.40 -1.92 -9.86
N HIS A 628 18.95 -0.68 -9.99
CA HIS A 628 19.63 0.49 -9.42
C HIS A 628 19.07 0.76 -8.03
N LEU A 629 19.86 0.49 -7.00
CA LEU A 629 19.50 0.63 -5.59
C LEU A 629 20.08 1.93 -5.00
N LYS A 630 19.37 2.53 -4.05
CA LYS A 630 19.78 3.71 -3.28
C LYS A 630 19.49 3.50 -1.80
N ARG A 631 20.48 3.70 -0.95
CA ARG A 631 20.35 3.43 0.50
C ARG A 631 19.58 4.54 1.23
N ASN A 632 18.79 4.16 2.22
CA ASN A 632 18.24 5.06 3.22
C ASN A 632 19.28 5.31 4.36
N PRO A 633 19.82 6.53 4.49
CA PRO A 633 20.93 6.81 5.42
C PRO A 633 20.49 7.07 6.87
N VAL A 634 19.19 7.24 7.13
CA VAL A 634 18.66 7.81 8.40
C VAL A 634 19.13 7.03 9.63
N TYR A 635 19.10 5.70 9.57
CA TYR A 635 19.55 4.84 10.67
C TYR A 635 21.00 5.14 11.10
N TYR A 636 21.92 5.24 10.13
CA TYR A 636 23.34 5.48 10.40
C TYR A 636 23.59 6.89 10.95
N LEU A 637 22.77 7.87 10.57
CA LEU A 637 22.89 9.23 11.05
C LEU A 637 22.56 9.33 12.54
N TYR A 638 21.45 8.72 12.97
CA TYR A 638 21.04 8.74 14.38
C TYR A 638 21.85 7.80 15.26
N MET A 639 22.26 6.63 14.76
CA MET A 639 22.97 5.64 15.57
C MET A 639 24.48 5.84 15.62
N ILE A 640 25.08 6.47 14.60
CA ILE A 640 26.54 6.62 14.51
C ILE A 640 26.94 8.10 14.50
N VAL A 641 26.40 8.90 13.58
CA VAL A 641 26.87 10.28 13.38
C VAL A 641 26.51 11.17 14.58
N LEU A 642 25.27 11.12 15.07
CA LEU A 642 24.80 11.94 16.19
C LEU A 642 25.52 11.62 17.53
N PRO A 643 25.66 10.36 17.97
CA PRO A 643 26.41 10.03 19.18
C PRO A 643 27.89 10.41 19.06
N THR A 644 28.50 10.18 17.89
CA THR A 644 29.89 10.58 17.63
C THR A 644 30.07 12.10 17.76
N PHE A 645 29.09 12.86 17.27
CA PHE A 645 29.09 14.32 17.40
C PHE A 645 29.04 14.77 18.87
N ILE A 646 28.16 14.16 19.66
CA ILE A 646 28.02 14.46 21.09
C ILE A 646 29.31 14.13 21.85
N ILE A 647 29.84 12.91 21.64
CA ILE A 647 31.06 12.44 22.30
C ILE A 647 32.23 13.35 21.98
N ASN A 648 32.45 13.69 20.71
CA ASN A 648 33.56 14.55 20.30
C ASN A 648 33.42 15.97 20.89
N SER A 649 32.22 16.55 20.86
CA SER A 649 31.95 17.87 21.45
C SER A 649 32.25 17.90 22.95
N ILE A 650 31.81 16.87 23.69
CA ILE A 650 32.08 16.74 25.14
C ILE A 650 33.58 16.52 25.39
N SER A 651 34.25 15.67 24.61
CA SER A 651 35.67 15.40 24.77
C SER A 651 36.55 16.62 24.49
N ILE A 652 36.28 17.38 23.42
CA ILE A 652 36.96 18.65 23.12
C ILE A 652 36.75 19.63 24.29
N ALA A 653 35.50 19.82 24.74
CA ALA A 653 35.21 20.71 25.87
C ALA A 653 36.01 20.31 27.11
N GLY A 654 36.01 19.02 27.46
CA GLY A 654 36.74 18.46 28.60
C GLY A 654 38.26 18.71 28.58
N VAL A 655 38.89 18.64 27.40
CA VAL A 655 40.34 18.87 27.26
C VAL A 655 40.73 20.34 27.47
N PHE A 656 39.85 21.29 27.16
CA PHE A 656 40.09 22.72 27.28
C PHE A 656 39.58 23.34 28.60
N LEU A 657 38.92 22.57 29.47
CA LEU A 657 38.49 23.03 30.80
C LEU A 657 39.67 23.51 31.67
N LYS A 658 39.48 24.65 32.33
CA LYS A 658 40.55 25.41 33.01
C LYS A 658 41.12 24.70 34.25
N ASN A 659 40.30 23.96 34.99
CA ASN A 659 40.65 23.39 36.31
C ASN A 659 41.01 21.89 36.27
N THR A 660 41.21 21.32 35.09
CA THR A 660 41.40 19.87 34.94
C THR A 660 42.87 19.47 35.08
N ASN A 661 43.11 18.40 35.86
CA ASN A 661 44.44 17.83 36.08
C ASN A 661 45.01 17.19 34.80
N LYS A 662 46.34 16.99 34.74
CA LYS A 662 46.98 16.36 33.56
C LYS A 662 46.48 14.93 33.34
N MET A 663 46.29 14.16 34.41
CA MET A 663 45.80 12.79 34.35
C MET A 663 44.36 12.72 33.83
N GLU A 664 43.46 13.56 34.34
CA GLU A 664 42.05 13.61 33.89
C GLU A 664 41.92 13.93 32.40
N ARG A 665 42.72 14.86 31.88
CA ARG A 665 42.73 15.17 30.43
C ARG A 665 43.24 14.01 29.57
N LEU A 666 44.27 13.32 30.05
CA LEU A 666 44.79 12.12 29.38
C LEU A 666 43.72 11.02 29.37
N THR A 667 43.01 10.81 30.49
CA THR A 667 41.91 9.85 30.59
C THR A 667 40.76 10.17 29.63
N VAL A 668 40.32 11.44 29.50
CA VAL A 668 39.29 11.84 28.53
C VAL A 668 39.75 11.58 27.10
N GLY A 669 41.02 11.87 26.80
CA GLY A 669 41.60 11.63 25.48
C GLY A 669 41.69 10.16 25.11
N LEU A 670 42.18 9.32 26.03
CA LEU A 670 42.31 7.87 25.83
C LEU A 670 40.94 7.18 25.73
N THR A 671 39.98 7.56 26.59
CA THR A 671 38.61 7.01 26.53
C THR A 671 37.94 7.37 25.21
N HIS A 672 38.10 8.60 24.71
CA HIS A 672 37.61 8.98 23.38
C HIS A 672 38.22 8.12 22.25
N ILE A 673 39.54 7.89 22.28
CA ILE A 673 40.19 7.02 21.29
C ILE A 673 39.62 5.60 21.35
N MET A 674 39.45 5.04 22.55
CA MET A 674 38.87 3.70 22.71
C MET A 674 37.44 3.63 22.17
N THR A 675 36.59 4.59 22.51
CA THR A 675 35.20 4.62 22.03
C THR A 675 35.11 4.77 20.51
N MET A 676 35.92 5.65 19.90
CA MET A 676 35.92 5.81 18.44
C MET A 676 36.51 4.60 17.72
N THR A 677 37.53 3.95 18.29
CA THR A 677 38.08 2.70 17.75
C THR A 677 37.05 1.56 17.82
N PHE A 678 36.25 1.51 18.89
CA PHE A 678 35.15 0.56 19.01
C PHE A 678 34.05 0.82 17.96
N ILE A 679 33.65 2.08 17.76
CA ILE A 679 32.68 2.47 16.70
C ILE A 679 33.23 2.10 15.31
N LEU A 680 34.51 2.35 15.05
CA LEU A 680 35.15 1.96 13.78
C LEU A 680 35.13 0.44 13.59
N GLY A 681 35.29 -0.34 14.66
CA GLY A 681 35.12 -1.80 14.65
C GLY A 681 33.71 -2.24 14.26
N ILE A 682 32.68 -1.63 14.85
CA ILE A 682 31.28 -1.89 14.48
C ILE A 682 31.04 -1.60 12.99
N ILE A 683 31.60 -0.49 12.48
CA ILE A 683 31.48 -0.14 11.06
C ILE A 683 32.21 -1.17 10.19
N ALA A 684 33.41 -1.60 10.58
CA ALA A 684 34.19 -2.58 9.82
C ALA A 684 33.50 -3.95 9.73
N ASP A 685 32.79 -4.38 10.78
CA ASP A 685 32.02 -5.63 10.78
C ASP A 685 30.77 -5.60 9.87
N LYS A 686 30.29 -4.39 9.54
CA LYS A 686 29.09 -4.16 8.71
C LYS A 686 29.40 -3.84 7.25
N LEU A 687 30.67 -3.85 6.86
CA LEU A 687 31.08 -3.47 5.52
C LEU A 687 31.83 -4.63 4.85
N PRO A 688 31.70 -4.78 3.52
CA PRO A 688 32.57 -5.67 2.77
C PRO A 688 34.02 -5.19 2.86
N LYS A 689 34.95 -6.15 2.84
CA LYS A 689 36.39 -5.87 2.78
C LYS A 689 36.72 -5.29 1.40
N THR A 690 36.72 -3.96 1.29
CA THR A 690 36.88 -3.20 0.05
C THR A 690 38.20 -2.44 0.01
N GLU A 691 38.65 -2.04 -1.19
CA GLU A 691 39.90 -1.29 -1.38
C GLU A 691 39.80 0.17 -0.89
N ASP A 692 38.60 0.75 -0.91
CA ASP A 692 38.34 2.15 -0.54
C ASP A 692 37.72 2.29 0.85
N VAL A 693 38.19 3.28 1.63
CA VAL A 693 37.59 3.63 2.92
C VAL A 693 36.28 4.41 2.71
N PRO A 694 35.16 4.01 3.35
CA PRO A 694 33.86 4.67 3.21
C PRO A 694 33.87 6.09 3.80
N LEU A 695 32.98 6.96 3.30
CA LEU A 695 32.80 8.33 3.78
C LEU A 695 32.54 8.40 5.30
N LEU A 696 31.68 7.51 5.83
CA LEU A 696 31.43 7.42 7.27
C LEU A 696 32.69 7.01 8.06
N GLY A 697 33.51 6.11 7.51
CA GLY A 697 34.79 5.72 8.10
C GLY A 697 35.79 6.89 8.12
N LYS A 698 35.86 7.65 7.02
CA LYS A 698 36.67 8.89 6.96
C LYS A 698 36.23 9.90 8.02
N PHE A 699 34.93 10.04 8.29
CA PHE A 699 34.40 10.90 9.35
C PHE A 699 34.87 10.48 10.76
N VAL A 700 34.84 9.18 11.07
CA VAL A 700 35.32 8.66 12.38
C VAL A 700 36.84 8.83 12.51
N ILE A 701 37.61 8.53 11.45
CA ILE A 701 39.07 8.70 11.43
C ILE A 701 39.44 10.19 11.59
N PHE A 702 38.72 11.09 10.92
CA PHE A 702 38.94 12.53 11.06
C PHE A 702 38.60 13.03 12.48
N SER A 703 37.55 12.48 13.10
CA SER A 703 37.19 12.77 14.50
C SER A 703 38.31 12.36 15.47
N LEU A 704 38.89 11.18 15.26
CA LEU A 704 40.07 10.71 16.00
C LEU A 704 41.26 11.65 15.81
N PHE A 705 41.54 12.08 14.58
CA PHE A 705 42.63 13.00 14.27
C PHE A 705 42.48 14.35 14.96
N ILE A 706 41.28 14.95 14.91
CA ILE A 706 40.96 16.21 15.62
C ILE A 706 41.27 16.09 17.10
N MET A 707 40.91 14.97 17.74
CA MET A 707 41.14 14.77 19.16
C MET A 707 42.62 14.59 19.52
N ILE A 708 43.40 13.94 18.66
CA ILE A 708 44.87 13.86 18.82
C ILE A 708 45.49 15.27 18.69
N CYS A 709 45.04 16.07 17.73
CA CYS A 709 45.46 17.47 17.59
C CYS A 709 45.06 18.31 18.82
N ALA A 710 43.84 18.16 19.33
CA ALA A 710 43.38 18.87 20.52
C ALA A 710 44.22 18.54 21.77
N MET A 711 44.58 17.26 21.94
CA MET A 711 45.44 16.81 23.04
C MET A 711 46.88 17.32 22.92
N THR A 712 47.47 17.23 21.73
CA THR A 712 48.84 17.72 21.48
C THR A 712 48.93 19.23 21.68
N VAL A 713 47.97 20.00 21.17
CA VAL A 713 47.90 21.45 21.38
C VAL A 713 47.70 21.79 22.87
N SER A 714 46.80 21.11 23.58
CA SER A 714 46.57 21.33 25.03
C SER A 714 47.81 21.06 25.87
N THR A 715 48.61 20.05 25.53
CA THR A 715 49.87 19.73 26.23
C THR A 715 51.01 20.71 25.87
N TYR A 716 51.15 21.08 24.59
CA TYR A 716 52.19 22.01 24.14
C TYR A 716 51.96 23.46 24.63
N LEU A 717 50.71 23.94 24.61
CA LEU A 717 50.34 25.25 25.15
C LEU A 717 50.69 25.36 26.64
N LYS A 718 50.52 24.28 27.41
CA LYS A 718 50.96 24.22 28.81
C LYS A 718 52.49 24.28 28.93
N ARG A 719 53.25 23.55 28.09
CA ARG A 719 54.73 23.56 28.11
C ARG A 719 55.32 24.93 27.78
N ILE A 720 54.79 25.62 26.77
CA ILE A 720 55.20 26.97 26.39
C ILE A 720 54.87 27.97 27.52
N SER A 721 53.66 27.88 28.11
CA SER A 721 53.30 28.76 29.23
C SER A 721 54.13 28.53 30.49
N GLY A 722 54.57 27.30 30.75
CA GLY A 722 55.49 27.00 31.85
C GLY A 722 56.90 27.53 31.61
N PHE A 723 57.38 27.47 30.37
CA PHE A 723 58.69 28.01 29.97
C PHE A 723 58.72 29.55 30.01
N VAL A 724 57.65 30.21 29.54
CA VAL A 724 57.52 31.67 29.58
C VAL A 724 57.30 32.17 31.03
N GLY A 725 56.55 31.43 31.85
CA GLY A 725 56.37 31.73 33.28
C GLY A 725 57.69 31.63 34.07
N GLY A 726 58.48 30.57 33.87
CA GLY A 726 59.79 30.43 34.51
C GLY A 726 60.83 31.46 34.05
N LYS A 727 60.73 31.94 32.79
CA LYS A 727 61.60 33.00 32.27
C LYS A 727 61.21 34.39 32.82
N LEU A 728 59.94 34.63 33.14
CA LEU A 728 59.46 35.85 33.80
C LEU A 728 59.78 35.89 35.29
N GLU A 729 59.69 34.76 36.00
CA GLU A 729 60.13 34.67 37.41
C GLU A 729 61.66 34.82 37.56
N GLY A 730 62.45 34.25 36.64
CA GLY A 730 63.90 34.44 36.62
C GLY A 730 64.36 35.87 36.27
N VAL A 731 63.51 36.67 35.61
CA VAL A 731 63.75 38.11 35.39
C VAL A 731 63.31 38.93 36.61
N ARG A 732 62.22 38.53 37.29
CA ARG A 732 61.75 39.18 38.52
C ARG A 732 62.66 38.95 39.73
N SER A 733 63.39 37.82 39.80
CA SER A 733 64.39 37.57 40.85
C SER A 733 65.75 38.24 40.59
N LYS A 734 65.98 38.80 39.39
CA LYS A 734 67.20 39.56 39.05
C LYS A 734 67.04 41.08 39.20
N PHE A 735 65.82 41.55 39.42
CA PHE A 735 65.46 42.97 39.58
C PHE A 735 64.67 43.25 40.88
N GLY A 736 64.72 42.31 41.84
CA GLY A 736 64.14 42.46 43.19
C GLY A 736 65.22 42.72 44.21
#